data_AF-A0A4R1K259-F1
#
_entry.id   AF-A0A4R1K259-F1
#
_cell.length_a   1.000
_cell.length_b   1.000
_cell.length_c   1.000
_cell.angle_alpha   90.00
_cell.angle_beta   90.00
_cell.angle_gamma   90.00
#
_symmetry.space_group_name_H-M   'P 1'
#
loop_
_entity.id
_entity.type
_entity.pdbx_description
1 polymer ?
#
loop_
_entity_poly.entity_id
_entity_poly.type
_entity_poly.pdbx_seq_one_letter_code
_entity_poly.pdbx_strand_id
1 'polypeptide(L)'
;MNKYYFLVLSIILLSNLSCAQTPDSFSVIDPIVDTAFAIYPSAGYSAPLYIKNNNYVIFQKNASERKILKDADVESFRSPRFNEYGLFALDKNGVYYNGDFIATDTTGFKILAEIRNTEYLARPDLVWKTKYKLFKNNIEITEDIDIESFRSASNFSTLYFKDKNHLYYNFKKIKNADVNSLSETFEAIIYDKNYVYINGEIGLHNGDTLRSVNDYLMKTSKEVLTLTGRMLVPNIDAKTIRPLSRHYSIDKNFVYYDGEKTILTAKNPEKIKAWDQENSRFISDGKMIYAGTNYPFPEVDAKTFGMIPFSDWYFDKNGIYRREWNEKEGKSEFKKFPFVYTHKVTSKNTFLGQSYRYLIYENQAYDLSKKKMYKNLSQTQINAAKNAKTDIFNSTGKKLYEYQLYESDNKIYINSKETTADAETFERILNCYKDKNNVYTYYRSDKLIPIKGIDAQSVKPFFNFLADKDYIYSGANKVIKNKNVEILAVITGNRPGCGLDTTPSSDYYLLKNDDGYWLALISNVVNIKYLGNKPIEGTGNIGTLYTPPAIIAPGTIDENKIYNTVDLDVLPDYNGGMAARNKFVEKNFKAPKDEGERIQGKIYLYFIIEKDGTITNQKVLRDYGYGSGAEALRVLNKMPKWIPGQIKGKTVRSAYSTVFVIQK
;
A
#
# COMPACT_ATOMS: atom_id res chain seq x y z
N MET A 1 -44.08 -38.31 28.64
CA MET A 1 -43.25 -38.02 29.83
C MET A 1 -42.40 -36.78 29.55
N ASN A 2 -42.59 -35.75 30.40
CA ASN A 2 -41.70 -34.63 30.80
C ASN A 2 -40.76 -33.97 29.78
N LYS A 3 -41.00 -32.69 29.41
CA LYS A 3 -40.60 -31.41 30.08
C LYS A 3 -39.13 -31.05 29.84
N TYR A 4 -38.91 -29.78 29.43
CA TYR A 4 -37.66 -29.04 29.10
C TYR A 4 -37.34 -28.87 27.60
N TYR A 5 -37.98 -27.89 26.97
CA TYR A 5 -37.43 -27.13 25.84
C TYR A 5 -37.73 -25.64 26.10
N PHE A 6 -36.80 -24.97 26.77
CA PHE A 6 -36.73 -23.51 26.91
C PHE A 6 -35.25 -23.12 26.89
N LEU A 7 -34.94 -22.04 26.16
CA LEU A 7 -33.64 -21.41 25.95
C LEU A 7 -32.58 -22.17 25.14
N VAL A 8 -32.35 -21.71 23.91
CA VAL A 8 -31.10 -21.11 23.38
C VAL A 8 -31.13 -21.29 21.85
N LEU A 9 -31.71 -20.32 21.15
CA LEU A 9 -31.49 -20.12 19.72
C LEU A 9 -31.69 -18.63 19.41
N SER A 10 -30.75 -17.85 19.94
CA SER A 10 -30.49 -16.47 19.54
C SER A 10 -28.98 -16.31 19.62
N ILE A 11 -28.37 -15.75 18.58
CA ILE A 11 -26.91 -15.64 18.33
C ILE A 11 -26.32 -16.79 17.48
N ILE A 12 -26.92 -17.07 16.31
CA ILE A 12 -26.17 -17.37 15.07
C ILE A 12 -26.99 -16.79 13.92
N LEU A 13 -26.72 -15.54 13.53
CA LEU A 13 -27.17 -14.98 12.24
C LEU A 13 -26.47 -13.67 11.93
N LEU A 14 -25.20 -13.75 11.49
CA LEU A 14 -24.54 -12.66 10.76
C LEU A 14 -23.54 -13.22 9.74
N SER A 15 -24.01 -14.16 8.91
CA SER A 15 -23.39 -14.45 7.60
C SER A 15 -24.37 -15.27 6.77
N ASN A 16 -25.34 -14.56 6.17
CA ASN A 16 -26.21 -14.92 5.04
C ASN A 16 -27.64 -14.40 5.29
N LEU A 17 -27.87 -13.13 5.01
CA LEU A 17 -29.20 -12.58 4.72
C LEU A 17 -29.05 -11.39 3.77
N SER A 18 -29.47 -11.61 2.53
CA SER A 18 -30.08 -10.58 1.69
C SER A 18 -31.23 -9.91 2.46
N CYS A 19 -31.33 -8.58 2.40
CA CYS A 19 -32.41 -7.74 2.95
C CYS A 19 -32.65 -7.83 4.48
N ALA A 20 -31.66 -7.45 5.29
CA ALA A 20 -31.96 -6.86 6.60
C ALA A 20 -32.12 -5.34 6.43
N GLN A 21 -33.27 -4.77 6.84
CA GLN A 21 -33.46 -3.32 6.88
C GLN A 21 -32.39 -2.72 7.81
N THR A 22 -31.65 -1.73 7.32
CA THR A 22 -30.70 -0.99 8.15
C THR A 22 -31.49 -0.28 9.26
N PRO A 23 -31.02 -0.29 10.52
CA PRO A 23 -31.76 0.31 11.64
C PRO A 23 -31.85 1.84 11.50
N ASP A 24 -32.90 2.45 12.04
CA ASP A 24 -33.10 3.91 11.98
C ASP A 24 -32.26 4.69 12.99
N SER A 25 -31.77 4.01 14.04
CA SER A 25 -30.79 4.56 14.99
C SER A 25 -30.05 3.44 15.73
N PHE A 26 -28.87 3.74 16.24
CA PHE A 26 -28.16 2.93 17.24
C PHE A 26 -28.29 3.59 18.62
N SER A 27 -28.22 2.80 19.69
CA SER A 27 -28.05 3.33 21.05
C SER A 27 -26.63 3.02 21.53
N VAL A 28 -26.10 3.86 22.41
CA VAL A 28 -24.81 3.58 23.05
C VAL A 28 -24.86 2.26 23.83
N ILE A 29 -23.77 1.50 23.76
CA ILE A 29 -23.62 0.19 24.38
C ILE A 29 -22.62 0.32 25.53
N ASP A 30 -22.98 -0.16 26.72
CA ASP A 30 -22.07 -0.17 27.87
C ASP A 30 -20.95 -1.20 27.68
N PRO A 31 -19.73 -0.94 28.19
CA PRO A 31 -18.63 -1.88 28.09
C PRO A 31 -18.88 -3.12 28.95
N ILE A 32 -18.32 -4.25 28.52
CA ILE A 32 -18.31 -5.49 29.31
C ILE A 32 -17.21 -5.37 30.36
N VAL A 33 -17.56 -5.48 31.63
CA VAL A 33 -16.59 -5.50 32.74
C VAL A 33 -16.07 -6.93 32.90
N ASP A 34 -14.78 -7.13 32.62
CA ASP A 34 -14.10 -8.42 32.78
C ASP A 34 -12.88 -8.24 33.71
N THR A 35 -12.98 -8.79 34.93
CA THR A 35 -11.92 -8.67 35.93
C THR A 35 -10.75 -9.64 35.69
N ALA A 36 -10.97 -10.71 34.93
CA ALA A 36 -9.97 -11.72 34.60
C ALA A 36 -9.18 -11.38 33.32
N PHE A 37 -9.73 -10.50 32.48
CA PHE A 37 -9.12 -10.04 31.24
C PHE A 37 -7.68 -9.53 31.38
N ALA A 38 -6.83 -9.86 30.41
CA ALA A 38 -5.43 -9.46 30.35
C ALA A 38 -4.93 -9.36 28.89
N ILE A 39 -3.74 -8.78 28.71
CA ILE A 39 -3.10 -8.66 27.40
C ILE A 39 -2.50 -10.02 27.03
N TYR A 40 -2.87 -10.57 25.87
CA TYR A 40 -2.31 -11.83 25.38
C TYR A 40 -0.84 -11.68 24.99
N PRO A 41 0.03 -12.69 25.22
CA PRO A 41 1.45 -12.64 24.86
C PRO A 41 1.73 -12.43 23.36
N SER A 42 0.81 -12.88 22.49
CA SER A 42 0.89 -12.68 21.04
C SER A 42 0.46 -11.29 20.59
N ALA A 43 -0.15 -10.48 21.47
CA ALA A 43 -0.43 -9.08 21.20
C ALA A 43 0.89 -8.32 21.08
N GLY A 44 1.00 -7.50 20.04
CA GLY A 44 2.27 -6.93 19.62
C GLY A 44 2.17 -5.45 19.30
N TYR A 45 3.17 -4.98 18.55
CA TYR A 45 3.26 -3.61 18.07
C TYR A 45 3.50 -3.65 16.58
N SER A 46 2.58 -3.10 15.79
CA SER A 46 2.77 -2.99 14.34
C SER A 46 3.89 -1.99 14.00
N ALA A 47 3.98 -0.89 14.73
CA ALA A 47 4.97 0.17 14.57
C ALA A 47 5.14 0.95 15.89
N PRO A 48 6.25 1.69 16.06
CA PRO A 48 6.37 2.69 17.11
C PRO A 48 5.28 3.76 17.01
N LEU A 49 4.89 4.32 18.16
CA LEU A 49 3.79 5.26 18.29
C LEU A 49 4.18 6.45 19.15
N TYR A 50 3.63 7.61 18.81
CA TYR A 50 3.68 8.82 19.64
C TYR A 50 2.27 9.12 20.15
N ILE A 51 2.07 9.00 21.45
CA ILE A 51 0.78 9.20 22.10
C ILE A 51 0.80 10.60 22.74
N LYS A 52 -0.01 11.50 22.18
CA LYS A 52 -0.14 12.89 22.64
C LYS A 52 -1.23 12.97 23.72
N ASN A 53 -0.84 13.25 24.95
CA ASN A 53 -1.74 13.65 26.03
C ASN A 53 -1.74 15.19 26.17
N ASN A 54 -2.56 15.74 27.07
CA ASN A 54 -2.73 17.19 27.21
C ASN A 54 -1.42 17.94 27.52
N ASN A 55 -0.56 17.34 28.35
CA ASN A 55 0.62 18.03 28.90
C ASN A 55 1.95 17.34 28.56
N TYR A 56 1.92 16.19 27.89
CA TYR A 56 3.12 15.45 27.54
C TYR A 56 2.87 14.48 26.39
N VAL A 57 3.94 14.03 25.76
CA VAL A 57 3.91 12.99 24.73
C VAL A 57 4.63 11.74 25.24
N ILE A 58 4.12 10.57 24.89
CA ILE A 58 4.77 9.30 25.12
C ILE A 58 5.27 8.77 23.78
N PHE A 59 6.54 8.44 23.68
CA PHE A 59 7.04 7.54 22.64
C PHE A 59 6.93 6.09 23.13
N GLN A 60 6.31 5.23 22.34
CA GLN A 60 6.15 3.82 22.62
C GLN A 60 6.65 3.00 21.43
N LYS A 61 7.75 2.26 21.61
CA LYS A 61 8.32 1.38 20.58
C LYS A 61 7.81 -0.04 20.72
N ASN A 62 7.75 -0.54 21.95
CA ASN A 62 7.22 -1.85 22.31
C ASN A 62 6.84 -1.89 23.80
N ALA A 63 6.59 -3.08 24.35
CA ALA A 63 6.16 -3.27 25.74
C ALA A 63 7.22 -2.88 26.77
N SER A 64 8.50 -2.93 26.39
CA SER A 64 9.65 -2.68 27.26
C SER A 64 10.37 -1.36 26.96
N GLU A 65 10.13 -0.77 25.80
CA GLU A 65 10.75 0.48 25.35
C GLU A 65 9.67 1.56 25.14
N ARG A 66 9.41 2.31 26.22
CA ARG A 66 8.52 3.48 26.25
C ARG A 66 9.20 4.63 27.01
N LYS A 67 9.03 5.87 26.55
CA LYS A 67 9.56 7.05 27.25
C LYS A 67 8.60 8.23 27.15
N ILE A 68 8.53 9.01 28.23
CA ILE A 68 7.85 10.31 28.22
C ILE A 68 8.81 11.32 27.60
N LEU A 69 8.37 11.99 26.55
CA LEU A 69 9.08 13.09 25.90
C LEU A 69 8.73 14.39 26.64
N LYS A 70 9.38 14.63 27.79
CA LYS A 70 9.06 15.77 28.67
C LYS A 70 9.32 17.13 28.03
N ASP A 71 10.30 17.18 27.13
CA ASP A 71 10.71 18.41 26.46
C ASP A 71 9.92 18.64 25.14
N ALA A 72 8.97 17.76 24.82
CA ALA A 72 8.14 17.91 23.64
C ALA A 72 7.16 19.07 23.80
N ASP A 73 7.14 19.97 22.81
CA ASP A 73 6.17 21.03 22.76
C ASP A 73 4.82 20.47 22.29
N VAL A 74 3.96 20.14 23.26
CA VAL A 74 2.68 19.44 23.02
C VAL A 74 1.77 20.24 22.07
N GLU A 75 1.76 21.56 22.16
CA GLU A 75 0.91 22.41 21.33
C GLU A 75 1.22 22.21 19.84
N SER A 76 2.49 22.33 19.45
CA SER A 76 2.95 22.16 18.07
C SER A 76 3.24 20.70 17.66
N PHE A 77 3.18 19.76 18.62
CA PHE A 77 3.46 18.35 18.38
C PHE A 77 2.48 17.74 17.37
N ARG A 78 3.03 17.13 16.32
CA ARG A 78 2.30 16.56 15.19
C ARG A 78 3.04 15.37 14.57
N SER A 79 2.28 14.48 13.93
CA SER A 79 2.84 13.43 13.06
C SER A 79 2.97 13.98 11.64
N PRO A 80 4.10 13.74 10.93
CA PRO A 80 4.22 14.16 9.54
C PRO A 80 3.31 13.36 8.62
N ARG A 81 3.00 13.95 7.46
CA ARG A 81 2.32 13.26 6.36
C ARG A 81 3.25 12.18 5.80
N PHE A 82 2.71 10.98 5.53
CA PHE A 82 3.46 9.80 5.04
C PHE A 82 4.49 9.25 6.04
N ASN A 83 4.03 8.78 7.20
CA ASN A 83 4.85 8.20 8.26
C ASN A 83 4.55 6.69 8.41
N GLU A 84 4.77 5.92 7.35
CA GLU A 84 4.36 4.51 7.26
C GLU A 84 4.88 3.64 8.43
N TYR A 85 6.13 3.86 8.84
CA TYR A 85 6.77 3.09 9.90
C TYR A 85 6.54 3.66 11.31
N GLY A 86 5.78 4.75 11.46
CA GLY A 86 5.52 5.39 12.76
C GLY A 86 6.75 6.00 13.45
N LEU A 87 7.88 6.14 12.74
CA LEU A 87 9.16 6.55 13.34
C LEU A 87 9.23 8.05 13.63
N PHE A 88 8.52 8.87 12.87
CA PHE A 88 8.65 10.31 12.97
C PHE A 88 7.56 10.97 13.82
N ALA A 89 7.95 11.99 14.55
CA ALA A 89 7.06 13.06 14.99
C ALA A 89 7.80 14.40 14.94
N LEU A 90 7.08 15.51 15.02
CA LEU A 90 7.62 16.86 14.88
C LEU A 90 6.99 17.76 15.93
N ASP A 91 7.75 18.72 16.44
CA ASP A 91 7.22 19.90 17.12
C ASP A 91 7.89 21.17 16.56
N LYS A 92 7.76 22.31 17.24
CA LYS A 92 8.38 23.57 16.83
C LYS A 92 9.89 23.61 17.08
N ASN A 93 10.41 22.73 17.94
CA ASN A 93 11.80 22.69 18.38
C ASN A 93 12.63 21.66 17.58
N GLY A 94 11.99 20.62 17.03
CA GLY A 94 12.72 19.59 16.31
C GLY A 94 11.90 18.41 15.81
N VAL A 95 12.66 17.41 15.35
CA VAL A 95 12.15 16.14 14.84
C VAL A 95 12.45 15.04 15.85
N TYR A 96 11.46 14.19 16.12
CA TYR A 96 11.64 12.95 16.85
C TYR A 96 11.75 11.81 15.84
N TYR A 97 12.89 11.12 15.81
CA TYR A 97 13.09 9.92 15.00
C TYR A 97 13.26 8.72 15.91
N ASN A 98 12.33 7.76 15.82
CA ASN A 98 12.29 6.58 16.66
C ASN A 98 12.42 6.92 18.17
N GLY A 99 11.79 8.02 18.58
CA GLY A 99 11.80 8.56 19.94
C GLY A 99 12.95 9.51 20.25
N ASP A 100 14.00 9.56 19.44
CA ASP A 100 15.18 10.40 19.71
C ASP A 100 14.98 11.80 19.13
N PHE A 101 15.27 12.81 19.94
CA PHE A 101 15.08 14.20 19.57
C PHE A 101 16.27 14.73 18.77
N ILE A 102 15.97 15.37 17.64
CA ILE A 102 16.91 16.02 16.74
C ILE A 102 16.51 17.49 16.67
N ALA A 103 17.31 18.35 17.29
CA ALA A 103 17.10 19.79 17.26
C ALA A 103 17.32 20.34 15.84
N THR A 104 16.25 20.80 15.19
CA THR A 104 16.28 21.37 13.85
C THR A 104 15.00 22.14 13.56
N ASP A 105 15.06 23.13 12.67
CA ASP A 105 13.86 23.74 12.09
C ASP A 105 13.05 22.66 11.34
N THR A 106 11.76 22.52 11.66
CA THR A 106 10.86 21.54 11.04
C THR A 106 10.13 22.06 9.80
N THR A 107 10.37 23.31 9.42
CA THR A 107 9.85 23.90 8.18
C THR A 107 10.32 23.09 6.98
N GLY A 108 9.40 22.79 6.06
CA GLY A 108 9.71 22.02 4.86
C GLY A 108 10.05 20.55 5.10
N PHE A 109 9.75 19.99 6.28
CA PHE A 109 9.97 18.57 6.58
C PHE A 109 9.36 17.66 5.49
N LYS A 110 10.17 16.76 4.94
CA LYS A 110 9.75 15.79 3.94
C LYS A 110 10.60 14.52 3.99
N ILE A 111 9.96 13.36 3.98
CA ILE A 111 10.61 12.07 3.71
C ILE A 111 10.79 11.93 2.20
N LEU A 112 12.03 11.68 1.76
CA LEU A 112 12.45 11.71 0.36
C LEU A 112 12.60 10.32 -0.26
N ALA A 113 13.13 9.35 0.48
CA ALA A 113 13.42 8.01 -0.04
C ALA A 113 13.56 6.96 1.07
N GLU A 114 13.36 5.69 0.69
CA GLU A 114 13.64 4.50 1.49
C GLU A 114 14.81 3.74 0.88
N ILE A 115 15.94 3.61 1.58
CA ILE A 115 17.07 2.81 1.12
C ILE A 115 16.96 1.42 1.76
N ARG A 116 16.65 0.41 0.94
CA ARG A 116 16.58 -0.99 1.39
C ARG A 116 17.95 -1.65 1.30
N ASN A 117 18.34 -2.32 2.38
CA ASN A 117 19.49 -3.22 2.39
C ASN A 117 19.11 -4.58 1.76
N THR A 118 20.09 -5.43 1.50
CA THR A 118 19.90 -6.75 0.85
C THR A 118 19.02 -7.72 1.65
N GLU A 119 18.81 -7.46 2.94
CA GLU A 119 17.87 -8.19 3.78
C GLU A 119 16.45 -7.61 3.62
N TYR A 120 15.62 -8.29 2.82
CA TYR A 120 14.24 -7.86 2.53
C TYR A 120 13.38 -7.63 3.79
N LEU A 121 13.68 -8.30 4.90
CA LEU A 121 12.97 -8.21 6.17
C LEU A 121 13.47 -7.08 7.08
N ALA A 122 14.65 -6.50 6.80
CA ALA A 122 15.16 -5.38 7.56
C ALA A 122 14.41 -4.09 7.19
N ARG A 123 14.17 -3.22 8.19
CA ARG A 123 13.57 -1.90 7.95
C ARG A 123 14.49 -1.06 7.07
N PRO A 124 13.95 -0.29 6.10
CA PRO A 124 14.78 0.57 5.25
C PRO A 124 15.36 1.74 6.05
N ASP A 125 16.51 2.22 5.61
CA ASP A 125 17.01 3.53 6.02
C ASP A 125 16.15 4.62 5.38
N LEU A 126 15.80 5.65 6.14
CA LEU A 126 14.93 6.73 5.67
C LEU A 126 15.74 8.00 5.42
N VAL A 127 15.60 8.55 4.22
CA VAL A 127 16.19 9.82 3.84
C VAL A 127 15.12 10.89 3.96
N TRP A 128 15.40 11.96 4.69
CA TRP A 128 14.45 13.06 4.89
C TRP A 128 15.18 14.39 5.02
N LYS A 129 14.47 15.48 4.73
CA LYS A 129 15.02 16.83 4.82
C LYS A 129 14.06 17.77 5.53
N THR A 130 14.61 18.88 5.99
CA THR A 130 13.90 20.11 6.31
C THR A 130 14.24 21.15 5.25
N LYS A 131 13.85 22.41 5.45
CA LYS A 131 14.21 23.51 4.55
C LYS A 131 15.74 23.68 4.44
N TYR A 132 16.49 23.39 5.50
CA TYR A 132 17.92 23.71 5.60
C TYR A 132 18.83 22.53 5.89
N LYS A 133 18.30 21.35 6.25
CA LYS A 133 19.10 20.19 6.63
C LYS A 133 18.62 18.91 5.95
N LEU A 134 19.54 18.00 5.66
CA LEU A 134 19.30 16.68 5.08
C LEU A 134 19.79 15.60 6.04
N PHE A 135 19.05 14.51 6.16
CA PHE A 135 19.34 13.43 7.09
C PHE A 135 19.14 12.06 6.46
N LYS A 136 19.94 11.10 6.92
CA LYS A 136 19.71 9.67 6.77
C LYS A 136 19.48 9.09 8.16
N ASN A 137 18.27 8.59 8.43
CA ASN A 137 17.81 8.21 9.76
C ASN A 137 17.98 9.38 10.75
N ASN A 138 18.81 9.24 11.78
CA ASN A 138 19.13 10.31 12.73
C ASN A 138 20.48 11.01 12.46
N ILE A 139 21.14 10.72 11.34
CA ILE A 139 22.46 11.27 11.00
C ILE A 139 22.29 12.39 9.98
N GLU A 140 22.78 13.58 10.31
CA GLU A 140 22.83 14.73 9.40
C GLU A 140 23.85 14.46 8.28
N ILE A 141 23.45 14.73 7.03
CA ILE A 141 24.33 14.68 5.86
C ILE A 141 24.91 16.09 5.68
N THR A 142 26.21 16.22 5.91
CA THR A 142 26.94 17.50 5.88
C THR A 142 27.69 17.77 4.58
N GLU A 143 27.43 16.96 3.55
CA GLU A 143 27.99 17.18 2.22
C GLU A 143 27.46 18.49 1.61
N ASP A 144 28.27 19.11 0.75
CA ASP A 144 27.91 20.34 0.04
C ASP A 144 26.79 20.08 -0.99
N ILE A 145 25.54 20.13 -0.53
CA ILE A 145 24.32 19.80 -1.27
C ILE A 145 23.38 21.01 -1.26
N ASP A 146 22.77 21.33 -2.41
CA ASP A 146 21.67 22.31 -2.45
C ASP A 146 20.38 21.65 -1.91
N ILE A 147 20.14 21.81 -0.62
CA ILE A 147 19.07 21.13 0.12
C ILE A 147 17.69 21.55 -0.39
N GLU A 148 17.51 22.80 -0.81
CA GLU A 148 16.22 23.30 -1.30
C GLU A 148 15.73 22.49 -2.50
N SER A 149 16.59 22.29 -3.50
CA SER A 149 16.25 21.56 -4.72
C SER A 149 16.51 20.05 -4.69
N PHE A 150 17.16 19.55 -3.62
CA PHE A 150 17.47 18.13 -3.44
C PHE A 150 16.23 17.23 -3.42
N ARG A 151 16.24 16.17 -4.23
CA ARG A 151 15.17 15.19 -4.40
C ARG A 151 15.71 13.86 -4.96
N SER A 152 14.90 12.80 -4.90
CA SER A 152 15.21 11.55 -5.62
C SER A 152 15.40 11.83 -7.11
N ALA A 153 16.39 11.20 -7.73
CA ALA A 153 16.66 11.39 -9.16
C ALA A 153 15.77 10.53 -10.06
N SER A 154 15.26 9.39 -9.55
CA SER A 154 14.29 8.56 -10.24
C SER A 154 13.20 8.04 -9.28
N ASN A 155 12.12 7.49 -9.83
CA ASN A 155 10.99 6.99 -9.05
C ASN A 155 11.27 5.66 -8.35
N PHE A 156 12.30 4.91 -8.78
CA PHE A 156 12.60 3.55 -8.30
C PHE A 156 14.00 3.43 -7.71
N SER A 157 14.95 4.27 -8.14
CA SER A 157 16.27 4.27 -7.53
C SER A 157 16.20 4.95 -6.17
N THR A 158 16.63 4.23 -5.15
CA THR A 158 16.69 4.71 -3.78
C THR A 158 18.05 5.34 -3.45
N LEU A 159 19.03 5.21 -4.35
CA LEU A 159 20.41 5.64 -4.12
C LEU A 159 20.84 6.82 -4.99
N TYR A 160 20.13 7.11 -6.09
CA TYR A 160 20.41 8.28 -6.91
C TYR A 160 19.54 9.48 -6.49
N PHE A 161 20.18 10.60 -6.23
CA PHE A 161 19.54 11.86 -5.87
C PHE A 161 20.05 12.99 -6.76
N LYS A 162 19.28 14.06 -6.91
CA LYS A 162 19.73 15.26 -7.64
C LYS A 162 19.31 16.53 -6.93
N ASP A 163 20.11 17.56 -7.08
CA ASP A 163 19.71 18.94 -6.83
C ASP A 163 19.67 19.72 -8.15
N LYS A 164 19.62 21.05 -8.13
CA LYS A 164 19.58 21.87 -9.35
C LYS A 164 20.90 21.89 -10.14
N ASN A 165 22.00 21.49 -9.52
CA ASN A 165 23.37 21.61 -10.03
C ASN A 165 24.08 20.25 -10.23
N HIS A 166 23.79 19.26 -9.37
CA HIS A 166 24.54 18.00 -9.33
C HIS A 166 23.64 16.77 -9.24
N LEU A 167 24.16 15.65 -9.76
CA LEU A 167 23.67 14.30 -9.51
C LEU A 167 24.51 13.66 -8.39
N TYR A 168 23.87 12.85 -7.56
CA TYR A 168 24.47 12.17 -6.41
C TYR A 168 24.17 10.68 -6.45
N TYR A 169 25.13 9.87 -6.02
CA TYR A 169 24.90 8.46 -5.68
C TYR A 169 25.30 8.24 -4.23
N ASN A 170 24.35 7.77 -3.41
CA ASN A 170 24.52 7.61 -1.96
C ASN A 170 25.14 8.88 -1.32
N PHE A 171 24.55 10.03 -1.64
CA PHE A 171 24.95 11.38 -1.19
C PHE A 171 26.30 11.90 -1.69
N LYS A 172 27.03 11.14 -2.51
CA LYS A 172 28.30 11.59 -3.10
C LYS A 172 28.07 12.17 -4.50
N LYS A 173 28.64 13.35 -4.77
CA LYS A 173 28.56 14.01 -6.07
C LYS A 173 29.15 13.14 -7.18
N ILE A 174 28.40 12.97 -8.26
CA ILE A 174 28.87 12.37 -9.49
C ILE A 174 29.44 13.48 -10.37
N LYS A 175 30.70 13.32 -10.80
CA LYS A 175 31.37 14.31 -11.64
C LYS A 175 30.84 14.23 -13.08
N ASN A 176 30.75 15.39 -13.73
CA ASN A 176 30.40 15.56 -15.14
C ASN A 176 28.96 15.18 -15.54
N ALA A 177 28.07 14.97 -14.56
CA ALA A 177 26.66 14.70 -14.84
C ALA A 177 25.92 15.94 -15.36
N ASP A 178 25.21 15.79 -16.48
CA ASP A 178 24.33 16.82 -17.02
C ASP A 178 22.94 16.68 -16.40
N VAL A 179 22.71 17.43 -15.33
CA VAL A 179 21.47 17.38 -14.53
C VAL A 179 20.21 17.72 -15.33
N ASN A 180 20.33 18.58 -16.34
CA ASN A 180 19.20 19.05 -17.15
C ASN A 180 18.72 18.01 -18.17
N SER A 181 19.53 17.00 -18.44
CA SER A 181 19.21 15.91 -19.37
C SER A 181 19.09 14.55 -18.69
N LEU A 182 18.98 14.52 -17.36
CA LEU A 182 18.81 13.27 -16.62
C LEU A 182 17.51 12.58 -16.98
N SER A 183 17.64 11.27 -17.21
CA SER A 183 16.53 10.37 -17.48
C SER A 183 15.57 10.26 -16.30
N GLU A 184 14.27 10.18 -16.57
CA GLU A 184 13.23 9.85 -15.59
C GLU A 184 12.80 8.38 -15.75
N THR A 185 13.75 7.46 -15.58
CA THR A 185 13.50 6.03 -15.79
C THR A 185 12.76 5.39 -14.61
N PHE A 186 12.08 4.27 -14.92
CA PHE A 186 11.50 3.36 -13.94
C PHE A 186 12.52 2.32 -13.42
N GLU A 187 13.81 2.52 -13.71
CA GLU A 187 14.86 1.53 -13.51
C GLU A 187 15.87 2.00 -12.46
N ALA A 188 16.66 1.06 -11.94
CA ALA A 188 17.75 1.35 -10.99
C ALA A 188 18.95 2.07 -11.65
N ILE A 189 18.91 2.28 -12.96
CA ILE A 189 19.94 2.91 -13.79
C ILE A 189 19.48 4.32 -14.16
N ILE A 190 20.41 5.28 -14.07
CA ILE A 190 20.20 6.66 -14.48
C ILE A 190 21.21 7.03 -15.57
N TYR A 191 20.81 7.89 -16.50
CA TYR A 191 21.68 8.39 -17.54
C TYR A 191 21.38 9.86 -17.83
N ASP A 192 22.33 10.54 -18.47
CA ASP A 192 22.11 11.85 -19.08
C ASP A 192 22.36 11.77 -20.60
N LYS A 193 22.40 12.91 -21.29
CA LYS A 193 22.66 12.96 -22.74
C LYS A 193 24.05 12.44 -23.16
N ASN A 194 24.99 12.34 -22.22
CA ASN A 194 26.40 11.98 -22.47
C ASN A 194 26.70 10.55 -22.01
N TYR A 195 26.25 10.15 -20.82
CA TYR A 195 26.69 8.94 -20.13
C TYR A 195 25.56 8.18 -19.44
N VAL A 196 25.74 6.86 -19.32
CA VAL A 196 24.98 6.02 -18.40
C VAL A 196 25.76 5.89 -17.09
N TYR A 197 25.10 6.03 -15.94
CA TYR A 197 25.72 5.91 -14.62
C TYR A 197 25.32 4.61 -13.92
N ILE A 198 26.32 3.85 -13.47
CA ILE A 198 26.15 2.59 -12.75
C ILE A 198 26.88 2.69 -11.42
N ASN A 199 26.14 2.53 -10.32
CA ASN A 199 26.66 2.65 -8.95
C ASN A 199 27.45 3.95 -8.68
N GLY A 200 27.03 5.06 -9.28
CA GLY A 200 27.68 6.36 -9.11
C GLY A 200 28.84 6.66 -10.06
N GLU A 201 29.19 5.73 -10.95
CA GLU A 201 30.31 5.89 -11.90
C GLU A 201 29.82 5.85 -13.36
N ILE A 202 30.64 6.36 -14.28
CA ILE A 202 30.38 6.24 -15.73
C ILE A 202 30.41 4.75 -16.09
N GLY A 203 29.30 4.26 -16.62
CA GLY A 203 29.13 2.88 -17.01
C GLY A 203 30.07 2.48 -18.15
N LEU A 204 30.71 1.32 -17.99
CA LEU A 204 31.56 0.71 -19.00
C LEU A 204 31.02 -0.68 -19.38
N HIS A 205 31.25 -1.06 -20.63
CA HIS A 205 31.07 -2.43 -21.12
C HIS A 205 32.28 -2.82 -21.96
N ASN A 206 32.99 -3.87 -21.54
CA ASN A 206 34.24 -4.32 -22.17
C ASN A 206 35.28 -3.19 -22.36
N GLY A 207 35.35 -2.26 -21.40
CA GLY A 207 36.25 -1.10 -21.43
C GLY A 207 35.76 0.08 -22.29
N ASP A 208 34.66 -0.06 -23.01
CA ASP A 208 34.05 1.03 -23.80
C ASP A 208 32.96 1.75 -23.00
N THR A 209 32.82 3.06 -23.23
CA THR A 209 31.88 3.92 -22.51
C THR A 209 30.44 3.69 -22.96
N LEU A 210 29.56 3.46 -21.98
CA LEU A 210 28.13 3.31 -22.21
C LEU A 210 27.46 4.68 -22.39
N ARG A 211 26.67 4.78 -23.46
CA ARG A 211 25.80 5.92 -23.76
C ARG A 211 24.37 5.44 -23.90
N SER A 212 23.41 6.23 -23.42
CA SER A 212 22.01 5.92 -23.62
C SER A 212 21.63 6.05 -25.09
N VAL A 213 20.70 5.22 -25.53
CA VAL A 213 19.96 5.43 -26.78
C VAL A 213 18.58 5.96 -26.41
N ASN A 214 17.87 5.26 -25.52
CA ASN A 214 16.58 5.62 -24.96
C ASN A 214 16.36 4.89 -23.61
N ASP A 215 15.13 4.78 -23.12
CA ASP A 215 14.82 4.15 -21.81
C ASP A 215 14.98 2.62 -21.80
N TYR A 216 15.26 2.00 -22.95
CA TYR A 216 15.38 0.54 -23.11
C TYR A 216 16.72 0.09 -23.67
N LEU A 217 17.42 0.94 -24.40
CA LEU A 217 18.67 0.61 -25.06
C LEU A 217 19.79 1.57 -24.66
N MET A 218 20.98 1.00 -24.54
CA MET A 218 22.24 1.72 -24.44
C MET A 218 23.22 1.19 -25.49
N LYS A 219 24.33 1.88 -25.69
CA LYS A 219 25.34 1.48 -26.66
C LYS A 219 26.76 1.79 -26.22
N THR A 220 27.68 1.03 -26.78
CA THR A 220 29.11 1.35 -26.85
C THR A 220 29.42 1.95 -28.23
N SER A 221 30.71 2.08 -28.58
CA SER A 221 31.10 2.41 -29.95
C SER A 221 30.85 1.28 -30.96
N LYS A 222 30.63 0.04 -30.48
CA LYS A 222 30.54 -1.18 -31.31
C LYS A 222 29.25 -1.96 -31.15
N GLU A 223 28.63 -1.91 -29.98
CA GLU A 223 27.55 -2.81 -29.58
C GLU A 223 26.34 -2.04 -29.05
N VAL A 224 25.16 -2.62 -29.19
CA VAL A 224 23.92 -2.15 -28.58
C VAL A 224 23.49 -3.17 -27.53
N LEU A 225 23.11 -2.68 -26.36
CA LEU A 225 22.76 -3.49 -25.20
C LEU A 225 21.40 -3.04 -24.66
N THR A 226 20.67 -3.94 -24.02
CA THR A 226 19.51 -3.56 -23.21
C THR A 226 19.96 -2.70 -22.03
N LEU A 227 19.18 -1.68 -21.67
CA LEU A 227 19.46 -0.81 -20.54
C LEU A 227 19.45 -1.65 -19.25
N THR A 228 18.39 -2.43 -19.07
CA THR A 228 18.24 -3.39 -17.97
C THR A 228 18.93 -4.71 -18.32
N GLY A 229 19.77 -5.24 -17.42
CA GLY A 229 20.45 -6.52 -17.61
C GLY A 229 21.68 -6.48 -18.52
N ARG A 230 21.90 -5.41 -19.30
CA ARG A 230 23.07 -5.23 -20.19
C ARG A 230 23.28 -6.42 -21.15
N MET A 231 22.18 -6.91 -21.72
CA MET A 231 22.21 -8.02 -22.67
C MET A 231 22.49 -7.49 -24.07
N LEU A 232 23.34 -8.17 -24.83
CA LEU A 232 23.65 -7.80 -26.22
C LEU A 232 22.40 -7.90 -27.09
N VAL A 233 22.10 -6.83 -27.83
CA VAL A 233 21.03 -6.79 -28.83
C VAL A 233 21.67 -6.91 -30.21
N PRO A 234 21.61 -8.10 -30.84
CA PRO A 234 22.29 -8.34 -32.09
C PRO A 234 21.64 -7.58 -33.25
N ASN A 235 22.39 -7.40 -34.35
CA ASN A 235 21.89 -6.86 -35.63
C ASN A 235 21.38 -5.40 -35.58
N ILE A 236 21.93 -4.59 -34.67
CA ILE A 236 21.73 -3.14 -34.64
C ILE A 236 23.09 -2.43 -34.77
N ASP A 237 23.19 -1.46 -35.67
CA ASP A 237 24.39 -0.66 -35.87
C ASP A 237 24.53 0.42 -34.79
N ALA A 238 25.40 0.16 -33.80
CA ALA A 238 25.72 1.07 -32.71
C ALA A 238 26.17 2.47 -33.17
N LYS A 239 26.78 2.61 -34.34
CA LYS A 239 27.23 3.92 -34.84
C LYS A 239 26.05 4.79 -35.27
N THR A 240 25.04 4.19 -35.88
CA THR A 240 23.91 4.93 -36.50
C THR A 240 22.63 4.93 -35.68
N ILE A 241 22.52 4.06 -34.67
CA ILE A 241 21.35 4.00 -33.80
C ILE A 241 21.15 5.32 -33.05
N ARG A 242 19.90 5.81 -33.10
CA ARG A 242 19.43 7.02 -32.40
C ARG A 242 18.00 6.83 -31.88
N PRO A 243 17.58 7.56 -30.83
CA PRO A 243 16.21 7.50 -30.34
C PRO A 243 15.19 8.08 -31.34
N LEU A 244 13.98 7.53 -31.30
CA LEU A 244 12.75 8.14 -31.82
C LEU A 244 11.78 8.49 -30.68
N SER A 245 11.75 7.68 -29.62
CA SER A 245 11.01 7.91 -28.39
C SER A 245 11.67 7.15 -27.22
N ARG A 246 10.99 7.07 -26.06
CA ARG A 246 11.45 6.29 -24.90
C ARG A 246 11.68 4.81 -25.26
N HIS A 247 10.79 4.23 -26.06
CA HIS A 247 10.87 2.83 -26.50
C HIS A 247 11.42 2.63 -27.92
N TYR A 248 11.11 3.54 -28.84
CA TYR A 248 11.49 3.38 -30.24
C TYR A 248 12.86 3.98 -30.54
N SER A 249 13.61 3.28 -31.37
CA SER A 249 14.90 3.74 -31.89
C SER A 249 15.00 3.41 -33.38
N ILE A 250 15.95 4.04 -34.06
CA ILE A 250 16.17 3.84 -35.49
C ILE A 250 17.66 3.79 -35.79
N ASP A 251 18.08 2.77 -36.52
CA ASP A 251 19.37 2.72 -37.19
C ASP A 251 19.11 2.73 -38.69
N LYS A 252 19.94 3.42 -39.48
CA LYS A 252 19.81 3.47 -40.95
C LYS A 252 18.34 3.56 -41.44
N ASN A 253 17.78 2.43 -41.89
CA ASN A 253 16.42 2.29 -42.39
C ASN A 253 15.53 1.34 -41.56
N PHE A 254 15.94 0.93 -40.37
CA PHE A 254 15.23 -0.01 -39.52
C PHE A 254 14.83 0.64 -38.19
N VAL A 255 13.54 0.54 -37.89
CA VAL A 255 12.98 0.96 -36.61
C VAL A 255 12.99 -0.24 -35.67
N TYR A 256 13.29 0.01 -34.40
CA TYR A 256 13.32 -0.98 -33.35
C TYR A 256 12.45 -0.54 -32.19
N TYR A 257 11.73 -1.50 -31.62
CA TYR A 257 10.94 -1.39 -30.42
C TYR A 257 11.60 -2.23 -29.33
N ASP A 258 12.12 -1.61 -28.27
CA ASP A 258 12.85 -2.27 -27.17
C ASP A 258 13.99 -3.20 -27.65
N GLY A 259 14.58 -2.89 -28.81
CA GLY A 259 15.65 -3.69 -29.44
C GLY A 259 15.17 -4.70 -30.49
N GLU A 260 13.87 -4.93 -30.59
CA GLU A 260 13.29 -5.82 -31.60
C GLU A 260 12.90 -5.05 -32.86
N LYS A 261 13.23 -5.59 -34.03
CA LYS A 261 12.98 -4.93 -35.30
C LYS A 261 11.49 -4.80 -35.58
N THR A 262 11.05 -3.58 -35.84
CA THR A 262 9.66 -3.27 -36.20
C THR A 262 9.43 -3.47 -37.71
N ILE A 263 8.33 -4.12 -38.07
CA ILE A 263 7.93 -4.34 -39.46
C ILE A 263 7.04 -3.18 -39.90
N LEU A 264 7.50 -2.40 -40.89
CA LEU A 264 6.81 -1.23 -41.42
C LEU A 264 6.38 -1.45 -42.87
N THR A 265 5.24 -0.89 -43.27
CA THR A 265 4.76 -0.94 -44.66
C THR A 265 5.54 0.01 -45.57
N ALA A 266 6.07 1.12 -45.06
CA ALA A 266 6.89 2.07 -45.82
C ALA A 266 8.34 2.10 -45.33
N LYS A 267 9.28 2.02 -46.27
CA LYS A 267 10.73 2.12 -46.01
C LYS A 267 11.23 3.56 -46.14
N ASN A 268 10.60 4.50 -45.43
CA ASN A 268 11.08 5.90 -45.37
C ASN A 268 11.22 6.39 -43.93
N PRO A 269 12.40 6.17 -43.31
CA PRO A 269 12.76 6.59 -41.95
C PRO A 269 12.48 8.04 -41.59
N GLU A 270 12.68 8.96 -42.53
CA GLU A 270 12.57 10.41 -42.26
C GLU A 270 11.14 10.85 -42.03
N LYS A 271 10.17 10.03 -42.45
CA LYS A 271 8.74 10.28 -42.25
C LYS A 271 8.19 9.60 -41.01
N ILE A 272 9.01 8.87 -40.26
CA ILE A 272 8.58 8.18 -39.04
C ILE A 272 8.30 9.19 -37.94
N LYS A 273 7.07 9.17 -37.44
CA LYS A 273 6.67 9.91 -36.24
C LYS A 273 6.47 8.94 -35.09
N ALA A 274 6.85 9.34 -33.89
CA ALA A 274 6.62 8.57 -32.68
C ALA A 274 5.81 9.38 -31.68
N TRP A 275 4.93 8.69 -30.95
CA TRP A 275 4.23 9.21 -29.80
C TRP A 275 4.40 8.22 -28.64
N ASP A 276 4.82 8.74 -27.49
CA ASP A 276 5.21 7.92 -26.35
C ASP A 276 4.94 8.69 -25.07
N GLN A 277 3.90 8.30 -24.36
CA GLN A 277 3.47 8.93 -23.11
C GLN A 277 2.69 7.91 -22.27
N GLU A 278 2.71 8.09 -20.95
CA GLU A 278 2.09 7.15 -20.00
C GLU A 278 2.49 5.69 -20.35
N ASN A 279 1.51 4.82 -20.64
CA ASN A 279 1.71 3.42 -21.01
C ASN A 279 1.57 3.17 -22.52
N SER A 280 1.42 4.23 -23.32
CA SER A 280 1.04 4.16 -24.73
C SER A 280 2.18 4.60 -25.64
N ARG A 281 2.45 3.78 -26.64
CA ARG A 281 3.62 3.88 -27.52
C ARG A 281 3.24 3.55 -28.95
N PHE A 282 3.31 4.55 -29.81
CA PHE A 282 2.90 4.46 -31.20
C PHE A 282 3.96 5.04 -32.13
N ILE A 283 4.03 4.48 -33.33
CA ILE A 283 4.74 5.10 -34.45
C ILE A 283 3.85 5.17 -35.68
N SER A 284 4.16 6.09 -36.57
CA SER A 284 3.55 6.18 -37.89
C SER A 284 4.59 6.21 -38.98
N ASP A 285 4.34 5.49 -40.06
CA ASP A 285 5.09 5.61 -41.32
C ASP A 285 4.44 6.56 -42.33
N GLY A 286 3.43 7.32 -41.88
CA GLY A 286 2.62 8.22 -42.69
C GLY A 286 1.48 7.55 -43.45
N LYS A 287 1.44 6.21 -43.50
CA LYS A 287 0.32 5.43 -44.04
C LYS A 287 -0.48 4.74 -42.95
N MET A 288 0.21 4.22 -41.94
CA MET A 288 -0.37 3.39 -40.89
C MET A 288 0.17 3.80 -39.50
N ILE A 289 -0.58 3.45 -38.45
CA ILE A 289 -0.13 3.54 -37.07
C ILE A 289 0.25 2.14 -36.59
N TYR A 290 1.33 2.03 -35.83
CA TYR A 290 1.80 0.78 -35.24
C TYR A 290 2.01 0.94 -33.75
N ALA A 291 1.79 -0.13 -32.99
CA ALA A 291 2.31 -0.29 -31.63
C ALA A 291 3.25 -1.49 -31.57
N GLY A 292 4.30 -1.40 -30.75
CA GLY A 292 5.31 -2.44 -30.60
C GLY A 292 6.05 -2.78 -31.90
N THR A 293 6.33 -4.06 -32.09
CA THR A 293 7.12 -4.59 -33.21
C THR A 293 6.32 -4.83 -34.48
N ASN A 294 5.03 -5.14 -34.41
CA ASN A 294 4.25 -5.43 -35.62
C ASN A 294 2.72 -5.44 -35.38
N TYR A 295 2.18 -4.43 -34.67
CA TYR A 295 0.72 -4.31 -34.48
C TYR A 295 0.18 -3.11 -35.26
N PRO A 296 -0.15 -3.27 -36.56
CA PRO A 296 -0.74 -2.21 -37.37
C PRO A 296 -2.20 -1.92 -36.96
N PHE A 297 -2.59 -0.66 -37.05
CA PHE A 297 -3.97 -0.19 -36.81
C PHE A 297 -4.54 0.45 -38.07
N PRO A 298 -5.17 -0.34 -38.95
CA PRO A 298 -5.70 0.15 -40.22
C PRO A 298 -6.96 1.02 -40.06
N GLU A 299 -7.68 0.91 -38.93
CA GLU A 299 -8.93 1.65 -38.72
C GLU A 299 -8.71 3.13 -38.34
N VAL A 300 -7.45 3.53 -38.08
CA VAL A 300 -7.09 4.85 -37.58
C VAL A 300 -6.43 5.67 -38.68
N ASP A 301 -6.88 6.91 -38.88
CA ASP A 301 -6.28 7.81 -39.87
C ASP A 301 -4.89 8.30 -39.41
N ALA A 302 -3.84 7.67 -39.95
CA ALA A 302 -2.45 7.96 -39.57
C ALA A 302 -2.01 9.42 -39.83
N LYS A 303 -2.64 10.12 -40.77
CA LYS A 303 -2.31 11.53 -41.08
C LYS A 303 -2.81 12.50 -40.01
N THR A 304 -3.91 12.16 -39.34
CA THR A 304 -4.58 12.99 -38.35
C THR A 304 -4.48 12.43 -36.93
N PHE A 305 -3.75 11.34 -36.77
CA PHE A 305 -3.47 10.72 -35.49
C PHE A 305 -2.78 11.68 -34.51
N GLY A 306 -3.24 11.66 -33.27
CA GLY A 306 -2.61 12.31 -32.15
C GLY A 306 -2.98 11.64 -30.84
N MET A 307 -2.21 11.93 -29.79
CA MET A 307 -2.48 11.45 -28.43
C MET A 307 -3.08 12.57 -27.58
N ILE A 308 -3.95 12.20 -26.65
CA ILE A 308 -4.45 13.12 -25.63
C ILE A 308 -3.39 13.17 -24.53
N PRO A 309 -2.78 14.33 -24.22
CA PRO A 309 -1.72 14.43 -23.22
C PRO A 309 -2.08 13.81 -21.87
N PHE A 310 -1.09 13.21 -21.20
CA PHE A 310 -1.23 12.57 -19.88
C PHE A 310 -2.29 11.46 -19.84
N SER A 311 -2.46 10.72 -20.94
CA SER A 311 -3.42 9.62 -21.03
C SER A 311 -2.96 8.50 -21.97
N ASP A 312 -3.63 7.34 -21.87
CA ASP A 312 -3.47 6.24 -22.82
C ASP A 312 -4.42 6.31 -24.02
N TRP A 313 -5.02 7.49 -24.27
CA TRP A 313 -6.01 7.69 -25.33
C TRP A 313 -5.49 8.55 -26.45
N TYR A 314 -6.11 8.36 -27.61
CA TYR A 314 -5.68 8.96 -28.86
C TYR A 314 -6.91 9.33 -29.69
N PHE A 315 -6.68 10.13 -30.71
CA PHE A 315 -7.70 10.61 -31.62
C PHE A 315 -7.20 10.58 -33.05
N ASP A 316 -8.14 10.53 -33.98
CA ASP A 316 -7.94 10.87 -35.37
C ASP A 316 -9.03 11.87 -35.79
N LYS A 317 -9.11 12.24 -37.07
CA LYS A 317 -10.13 13.18 -37.54
C LYS A 317 -11.58 12.75 -37.24
N ASN A 318 -11.84 11.45 -37.08
CA ASN A 318 -13.16 10.85 -36.96
C ASN A 318 -13.59 10.64 -35.50
N GLY A 319 -12.67 10.57 -34.54
CA GLY A 319 -13.05 10.43 -33.15
C GLY A 319 -11.91 10.30 -32.14
N ILE A 320 -12.31 10.02 -30.90
CA ILE A 320 -11.42 9.74 -29.77
C ILE A 320 -11.60 8.26 -29.39
N TYR A 321 -10.50 7.60 -29.04
CA TYR A 321 -10.45 6.16 -28.91
C TYR A 321 -9.60 5.74 -27.71
N ARG A 322 -9.92 4.57 -27.15
CA ARG A 322 -9.09 3.85 -26.19
C ARG A 322 -8.82 2.44 -26.66
N ARG A 323 -7.67 1.88 -26.28
CA ARG A 323 -7.37 0.47 -26.50
C ARG A 323 -8.10 -0.39 -25.49
N GLU A 324 -8.81 -1.41 -25.94
CA GLU A 324 -9.39 -2.47 -25.10
C GLU A 324 -8.87 -3.83 -25.57
N TRP A 325 -8.66 -4.77 -24.64
CA TRP A 325 -8.39 -6.15 -24.99
C TRP A 325 -9.72 -6.88 -25.21
N ASN A 326 -9.92 -7.41 -26.41
CA ASN A 326 -11.06 -8.26 -26.71
C ASN A 326 -10.68 -9.71 -26.42
N GLU A 327 -11.12 -10.22 -25.27
CA GLU A 327 -10.81 -11.59 -24.83
C GLU A 327 -11.33 -12.66 -25.80
N LYS A 328 -12.44 -12.40 -26.51
CA LYS A 328 -13.04 -13.38 -27.44
C LYS A 328 -12.22 -13.53 -28.72
N GLU A 329 -11.69 -12.43 -29.22
CA GLU A 329 -10.91 -12.40 -30.46
C GLU A 329 -9.40 -12.51 -30.20
N GLY A 330 -8.97 -12.49 -28.93
CA GLY A 330 -7.57 -12.57 -28.53
C GLY A 330 -6.72 -11.42 -29.09
N LYS A 331 -7.33 -10.24 -29.30
CA LYS A 331 -6.65 -9.07 -29.91
C LYS A 331 -7.02 -7.76 -29.21
N SER A 332 -6.15 -6.76 -29.34
CA SER A 332 -6.46 -5.40 -28.93
C SER A 332 -7.34 -4.70 -29.99
N GLU A 333 -8.39 -4.01 -29.56
CA GLU A 333 -9.28 -3.22 -30.41
C GLU A 333 -9.36 -1.76 -29.96
N PHE A 334 -9.78 -0.90 -30.89
CA PHE A 334 -9.81 0.55 -30.73
C PHE A 334 -11.25 0.98 -30.51
N LYS A 335 -11.63 1.18 -29.25
CA LYS A 335 -13.00 1.54 -28.91
C LYS A 335 -13.20 3.03 -28.91
N LYS A 336 -14.09 3.48 -29.77
CA LYS A 336 -14.47 4.88 -29.90
C LYS A 336 -15.27 5.35 -28.69
N PHE A 337 -14.92 6.50 -28.13
CA PHE A 337 -15.73 7.14 -27.08
C PHE A 337 -17.06 7.65 -27.65
N PRO A 338 -18.16 7.60 -26.86
CA PRO A 338 -19.53 7.85 -27.33
C PRO A 338 -19.87 9.35 -27.43
N PHE A 339 -18.94 10.18 -27.88
CA PHE A 339 -19.21 11.58 -28.21
C PHE A 339 -20.02 11.69 -29.50
N VAL A 340 -20.78 12.77 -29.62
CA VAL A 340 -21.35 13.19 -30.90
C VAL A 340 -20.30 14.03 -31.61
N TYR A 341 -19.63 13.47 -32.62
CA TYR A 341 -18.54 14.13 -33.35
C TYR A 341 -19.09 15.00 -34.48
N THR A 342 -19.16 16.31 -34.24
CA THR A 342 -19.67 17.31 -35.20
C THR A 342 -18.56 18.00 -35.99
N HIS A 343 -17.35 18.07 -35.43
CA HIS A 343 -16.17 18.61 -36.09
C HIS A 343 -14.98 17.65 -36.03
N LYS A 344 -13.99 17.87 -36.89
CA LYS A 344 -12.73 17.13 -36.85
C LYS A 344 -12.11 17.19 -35.45
N VAL A 345 -11.76 16.03 -34.89
CA VAL A 345 -11.07 15.98 -33.60
C VAL A 345 -9.61 16.42 -33.78
N THR A 346 -9.17 17.29 -32.87
CA THR A 346 -7.81 17.83 -32.80
C THR A 346 -7.44 18.05 -31.33
N SER A 347 -6.15 18.21 -31.04
CA SER A 347 -5.69 18.58 -29.69
C SER A 347 -6.23 19.92 -29.18
N LYS A 348 -6.88 20.74 -30.02
CA LYS A 348 -7.48 22.02 -29.63
C LYS A 348 -8.90 21.87 -29.07
N ASN A 349 -9.64 20.85 -29.49
CA ASN A 349 -11.03 20.63 -29.11
C ASN A 349 -11.25 19.34 -28.30
N THR A 350 -10.18 18.62 -27.94
CA THR A 350 -10.24 17.54 -26.95
C THR A 350 -9.09 17.61 -25.95
N PHE A 351 -9.37 17.26 -24.69
CA PHE A 351 -8.38 17.15 -23.62
C PHE A 351 -8.91 16.27 -22.48
N LEU A 352 -7.99 15.71 -21.69
CA LEU A 352 -8.29 15.11 -20.40
C LEU A 352 -8.19 16.19 -19.32
N GLY A 353 -9.25 16.34 -18.52
CA GLY A 353 -9.25 17.29 -17.40
C GLY A 353 -8.19 16.94 -16.36
N GLN A 354 -7.65 17.93 -15.66
CA GLN A 354 -6.53 17.74 -14.71
C GLN A 354 -6.84 16.78 -13.54
N SER A 355 -8.11 16.54 -13.23
CA SER A 355 -8.52 15.53 -12.24
C SER A 355 -8.52 14.10 -12.77
N TYR A 356 -8.17 13.91 -14.05
CA TYR A 356 -8.23 12.63 -14.79
C TYR A 356 -9.63 12.00 -14.83
N ARG A 357 -10.67 12.73 -14.42
CA ARG A 357 -12.05 12.23 -14.32
C ARG A 357 -12.89 12.46 -15.58
N TYR A 358 -12.65 13.57 -16.28
CA TYR A 358 -13.45 13.97 -17.44
C TYR A 358 -12.61 14.03 -18.69
N LEU A 359 -12.98 13.24 -19.69
CA LEU A 359 -12.52 13.42 -21.06
C LEU A 359 -13.47 14.39 -21.76
N ILE A 360 -12.92 15.46 -22.33
CA ILE A 360 -13.70 16.53 -22.96
C ILE A 360 -13.55 16.48 -24.48
N TYR A 361 -14.66 16.70 -25.18
CA TYR A 361 -14.69 17.00 -26.60
C TYR A 361 -15.71 18.11 -26.84
N GLU A 362 -15.24 19.27 -27.30
CA GLU A 362 -16.05 20.49 -27.45
C GLU A 362 -16.87 20.81 -26.19
N ASN A 363 -18.20 20.82 -26.30
CA ASN A 363 -19.13 21.08 -25.20
C ASN A 363 -19.68 19.78 -24.56
N GLN A 364 -18.95 18.67 -24.68
CA GLN A 364 -19.31 17.36 -24.12
C GLN A 364 -18.23 16.85 -23.16
N ALA A 365 -18.65 16.15 -22.10
CA ALA A 365 -17.75 15.44 -21.19
C ALA A 365 -18.18 13.98 -21.03
N TYR A 366 -17.19 13.09 -21.04
CA TYR A 366 -17.34 11.72 -20.59
C TYR A 366 -16.70 11.56 -19.20
N ASP A 367 -17.51 11.24 -18.18
CA ASP A 367 -17.01 10.89 -16.85
C ASP A 367 -16.53 9.45 -16.87
N LEU A 368 -15.23 9.28 -16.73
CA LEU A 368 -14.53 8.01 -16.85
C LEU A 368 -14.80 7.09 -15.67
N SER A 369 -14.99 7.67 -14.49
CA SER A 369 -15.31 6.92 -13.26
C SER A 369 -16.75 6.39 -13.33
N LYS A 370 -17.70 7.21 -13.78
CA LYS A 370 -19.13 6.85 -13.84
C LYS A 370 -19.56 6.25 -15.18
N LYS A 371 -18.67 6.21 -16.17
CA LYS A 371 -18.96 5.83 -17.57
C LYS A 371 -20.17 6.58 -18.16
N LYS A 372 -20.30 7.87 -17.85
CA LYS A 372 -21.50 8.69 -18.18
C LYS A 372 -21.17 9.87 -19.09
N MET A 373 -22.06 10.11 -20.06
CA MET A 373 -21.98 11.28 -20.97
C MET A 373 -22.73 12.49 -20.43
N TYR A 374 -22.12 13.66 -20.59
CA TYR A 374 -22.68 14.98 -20.36
C TYR A 374 -22.57 15.80 -21.63
N LYS A 375 -23.64 16.52 -21.98
CA LYS A 375 -23.75 17.32 -23.21
C LYS A 375 -24.09 18.77 -22.86
N ASN A 376 -23.85 19.69 -23.79
CA ASN A 376 -24.20 21.11 -23.67
C ASN A 376 -23.53 21.81 -22.48
N LEU A 377 -22.26 21.50 -22.22
CA LEU A 377 -21.50 22.14 -21.16
C LEU A 377 -21.27 23.61 -21.46
N SER A 378 -21.40 24.45 -20.44
CA SER A 378 -21.01 25.85 -20.52
C SER A 378 -19.49 26.02 -20.53
N GLN A 379 -19.01 27.17 -21.01
CA GLN A 379 -17.57 27.48 -20.99
C GLN A 379 -17.00 27.44 -19.57
N THR A 380 -17.78 27.84 -18.56
CA THR A 380 -17.41 27.77 -17.15
C THR A 380 -17.17 26.32 -16.70
N GLN A 381 -18.04 25.38 -17.09
CA GLN A 381 -17.87 23.96 -16.75
C GLN A 381 -16.67 23.35 -17.46
N ILE A 382 -16.43 23.71 -18.72
CA ILE A 382 -15.24 23.28 -19.47
C ILE A 382 -13.97 23.79 -18.80
N ASN A 383 -13.95 25.07 -18.38
CA ASN A 383 -12.82 25.66 -17.67
C ASN A 383 -12.60 25.05 -16.28
N ALA A 384 -13.68 24.65 -15.59
CA ALA A 384 -13.60 23.91 -14.32
C ALA A 384 -12.92 22.54 -14.53
N ALA A 385 -13.33 21.81 -15.58
CA ALA A 385 -12.70 20.53 -15.94
C ALA A 385 -11.20 20.69 -16.26
N LYS A 386 -10.80 21.79 -16.90
CA LYS A 386 -9.39 22.08 -17.23
C LYS A 386 -8.50 22.29 -16.00
N ASN A 387 -9.00 22.98 -14.97
CA ASN A 387 -8.14 23.55 -13.92
C ASN A 387 -8.09 22.74 -12.61
N ALA A 388 -8.70 21.55 -12.54
CA ALA A 388 -8.77 20.65 -11.37
C ALA A 388 -9.23 21.25 -10.02
N LYS A 389 -9.61 22.53 -9.95
CA LYS A 389 -9.97 23.19 -8.69
C LYS A 389 -11.33 22.72 -8.14
N THR A 390 -12.22 22.14 -8.96
CA THR A 390 -13.56 21.66 -8.56
C THR A 390 -14.13 20.58 -9.51
N ASP A 391 -15.07 19.75 -9.03
CA ASP A 391 -15.95 18.94 -9.90
C ASP A 391 -16.76 19.89 -10.82
N ILE A 392 -17.03 19.50 -12.08
CA ILE A 392 -17.86 20.28 -13.02
C ILE A 392 -19.28 20.53 -12.49
N PHE A 393 -19.68 19.82 -11.43
CA PHE A 393 -20.91 20.04 -10.68
C PHE A 393 -20.73 20.84 -9.39
N ASN A 394 -19.52 20.97 -8.82
CA ASN A 394 -19.31 21.88 -7.68
C ASN A 394 -19.41 23.35 -8.11
N SER A 395 -19.24 23.64 -9.41
CA SER A 395 -19.60 24.95 -9.98
C SER A 395 -21.12 25.21 -10.00
N THR A 396 -21.96 24.30 -9.48
CA THR A 396 -23.41 24.48 -9.29
C THR A 396 -23.82 24.87 -7.87
N GLY A 397 -22.87 25.12 -6.95
CA GLY A 397 -23.16 25.52 -5.57
C GLY A 397 -23.35 24.36 -4.58
N LYS A 398 -22.96 23.14 -4.94
CA LYS A 398 -23.04 21.95 -4.07
C LYS A 398 -21.72 21.69 -3.34
N LYS A 399 -21.78 21.42 -2.03
CA LYS A 399 -20.63 21.05 -1.18
C LYS A 399 -20.64 19.52 -0.96
N LEU A 400 -19.70 18.80 -1.56
CA LEU A 400 -19.60 17.33 -1.47
C LEU A 400 -18.80 16.91 -0.22
N TYR A 401 -19.38 16.05 0.63
CA TYR A 401 -18.69 15.47 1.80
C TYR A 401 -18.06 14.12 1.50
N GLU A 402 -18.80 13.23 0.84
CA GLU A 402 -18.37 11.86 0.49
C GLU A 402 -19.18 11.33 -0.71
N TYR A 403 -18.90 10.11 -1.18
CA TYR A 403 -19.64 9.54 -2.32
C TYR A 403 -21.15 9.57 -2.06
N GLN A 404 -21.87 10.34 -2.89
CA GLN A 404 -23.31 10.58 -2.81
C GLN A 404 -23.81 11.35 -1.58
N LEU A 405 -22.94 11.75 -0.64
CA LEU A 405 -23.26 12.59 0.52
C LEU A 405 -22.83 14.04 0.25
N TYR A 406 -23.79 14.95 0.12
CA TYR A 406 -23.53 16.35 -0.24
C TYR A 406 -24.53 17.31 0.38
N GLU A 407 -24.15 18.57 0.47
CA GLU A 407 -25.02 19.69 0.79
C GLU A 407 -25.37 20.46 -0.47
N SER A 408 -26.65 20.84 -0.57
CA SER A 408 -27.22 21.73 -1.59
C SER A 408 -28.34 22.51 -0.92
N ASP A 409 -28.43 23.81 -1.17
CA ASP A 409 -29.57 24.62 -0.71
C ASP A 409 -29.83 24.50 0.81
N ASN A 410 -28.76 24.51 1.61
CA ASN A 410 -28.76 24.34 3.06
C ASN A 410 -29.45 23.06 3.56
N LYS A 411 -29.34 21.98 2.78
CA LYS A 411 -29.86 20.65 3.11
C LYS A 411 -28.83 19.58 2.81
N ILE A 412 -28.78 18.55 3.66
CA ILE A 412 -27.90 17.38 3.46
C ILE A 412 -28.64 16.29 2.71
N TYR A 413 -28.03 15.80 1.64
CA TYR A 413 -28.54 14.74 0.79
C TYR A 413 -27.60 13.54 0.80
N ILE A 414 -28.18 12.34 0.79
CA ILE A 414 -27.49 11.09 0.50
C ILE A 414 -28.25 10.33 -0.59
N ASN A 415 -27.56 9.86 -1.63
CA ASN A 415 -28.20 9.18 -2.78
C ASN A 415 -29.35 9.98 -3.41
N SER A 416 -29.19 11.30 -3.48
CA SER A 416 -30.22 12.24 -3.93
C SER A 416 -31.49 12.29 -3.06
N LYS A 417 -31.49 11.66 -1.88
CA LYS A 417 -32.56 11.74 -0.88
C LYS A 417 -32.15 12.72 0.20
N GLU A 418 -33.06 13.62 0.55
CA GLU A 418 -32.87 14.55 1.66
C GLU A 418 -32.77 13.77 2.98
N THR A 419 -31.84 14.18 3.84
CA THR A 419 -31.66 13.62 5.19
C THR A 419 -32.22 14.58 6.23
N THR A 420 -32.31 14.13 7.48
CA THR A 420 -32.74 14.95 8.61
C THR A 420 -31.59 15.71 9.29
N ALA A 421 -30.36 15.60 8.79
CA ALA A 421 -29.21 16.27 9.37
C ALA A 421 -29.28 17.79 9.13
N ASP A 422 -28.91 18.55 10.16
CA ASP A 422 -28.87 20.01 10.12
C ASP A 422 -27.64 20.47 9.32
N ALA A 423 -27.86 21.00 8.12
CA ALA A 423 -26.77 21.35 7.20
C ALA A 423 -25.85 22.45 7.72
N GLU A 424 -26.38 23.41 8.50
CA GLU A 424 -25.63 24.54 9.02
C GLU A 424 -24.50 24.09 9.96
N THR A 425 -24.75 23.04 10.75
CA THR A 425 -23.80 22.51 11.74
C THR A 425 -23.21 21.15 11.35
N PHE A 426 -23.48 20.68 10.13
CA PHE A 426 -23.04 19.37 9.68
C PHE A 426 -21.53 19.34 9.40
N GLU A 427 -20.82 18.48 10.13
CA GLU A 427 -19.38 18.31 9.98
C GLU A 427 -18.92 16.87 10.16
N ARG A 428 -17.74 16.57 9.63
CA ARG A 428 -17.09 15.27 9.83
C ARG A 428 -16.34 15.27 11.16
N ILE A 429 -16.54 14.24 11.96
CA ILE A 429 -15.82 14.00 13.22
C ILE A 429 -15.23 12.58 13.21
N LEU A 430 -13.91 12.48 13.02
CA LEU A 430 -13.21 11.21 12.78
C LEU A 430 -13.82 10.42 11.59
N ASN A 431 -14.33 9.21 11.85
CA ASN A 431 -15.01 8.34 10.90
C ASN A 431 -16.55 8.47 10.95
N CYS A 432 -17.05 9.47 11.68
CA CYS A 432 -18.46 9.77 11.86
C CYS A 432 -18.77 11.18 11.33
N TYR A 433 -20.04 11.55 11.40
CA TYR A 433 -20.50 12.92 11.18
C TYR A 433 -21.25 13.40 12.41
N LYS A 434 -21.36 14.71 12.60
CA LYS A 434 -22.22 15.30 13.63
C LYS A 434 -22.93 16.52 13.08
N ASP A 435 -24.03 16.85 13.72
CA ASP A 435 -24.62 18.18 13.71
C ASP A 435 -24.87 18.64 15.15
N LYS A 436 -25.58 19.76 15.34
CA LYS A 436 -25.90 20.28 16.68
C LYS A 436 -26.75 19.35 17.55
N ASN A 437 -27.43 18.38 16.96
CA ASN A 437 -28.40 17.52 17.62
C ASN A 437 -27.92 16.07 17.76
N ASN A 438 -27.17 15.55 16.77
CA ASN A 438 -26.86 14.14 16.65
C ASN A 438 -25.44 13.87 16.21
N VAL A 439 -24.94 12.70 16.60
CA VAL A 439 -23.77 12.06 15.98
C VAL A 439 -24.28 10.94 15.08
N TYR A 440 -23.73 10.84 13.88
CA TYR A 440 -24.13 9.91 12.84
C TYR A 440 -23.00 8.94 12.49
N THR A 441 -23.33 7.67 12.36
CA THR A 441 -22.50 6.71 11.60
C THR A 441 -22.96 6.66 10.15
N TYR A 442 -22.01 6.38 9.26
CA TYR A 442 -22.22 6.28 7.82
C TYR A 442 -21.89 4.84 7.38
N TYR A 443 -22.87 4.15 6.78
CA TYR A 443 -22.69 2.77 6.30
C TYR A 443 -22.95 2.67 4.80
N ARG A 444 -21.91 2.25 4.06
CA ARG A 444 -21.97 1.85 2.63
C ARG A 444 -22.74 2.78 1.70
N SER A 445 -22.73 4.09 1.95
CA SER A 445 -23.38 5.08 1.10
C SER A 445 -24.90 5.05 1.05
N ASP A 446 -25.60 4.38 1.98
CA ASP A 446 -27.06 4.28 1.91
C ASP A 446 -27.83 5.30 2.76
N LYS A 447 -27.40 5.56 4.01
CA LYS A 447 -28.04 6.53 4.92
C LYS A 447 -27.13 6.99 6.06
N LEU A 448 -27.45 8.15 6.65
CA LEU A 448 -26.90 8.61 7.93
C LEU A 448 -27.72 8.00 9.08
N ILE A 449 -27.06 7.34 10.03
CA ILE A 449 -27.73 6.66 11.15
C ILE A 449 -27.32 7.33 12.47
N PRO A 450 -28.25 7.98 13.19
CA PRO A 450 -27.97 8.59 14.49
C PRO A 450 -27.53 7.56 15.55
N ILE A 451 -26.57 7.95 16.39
CA ILE A 451 -26.13 7.23 17.58
C ILE A 451 -26.70 7.95 18.81
N LYS A 452 -27.78 7.41 19.38
CA LYS A 452 -28.44 7.96 20.55
C LYS A 452 -27.61 7.74 21.81
N GLY A 453 -27.46 8.80 22.61
CA GLY A 453 -26.77 8.76 23.91
C GLY A 453 -25.37 9.35 23.90
N ILE A 454 -24.84 9.79 22.76
CA ILE A 454 -23.66 10.65 22.68
C ILE A 454 -24.12 12.10 22.66
N ASP A 455 -23.56 12.95 23.53
CA ASP A 455 -23.89 14.36 23.56
C ASP A 455 -23.25 15.12 22.38
N ALA A 456 -24.06 15.41 21.36
CA ALA A 456 -23.59 16.03 20.11
C ALA A 456 -22.99 17.43 20.29
N GLN A 457 -23.37 18.15 21.35
CA GLN A 457 -22.87 19.51 21.61
C GLN A 457 -21.44 19.50 22.15
N SER A 458 -21.12 18.59 23.08
CA SER A 458 -19.80 18.50 23.70
C SER A 458 -18.84 17.50 23.01
N VAL A 459 -19.36 16.62 22.14
CA VAL A 459 -18.53 15.60 21.50
C VAL A 459 -17.39 16.20 20.67
N LYS A 460 -16.19 15.69 20.92
CA LYS A 460 -14.94 16.04 20.23
C LYS A 460 -14.07 14.80 20.00
N PRO A 461 -13.15 14.83 19.02
CA PRO A 461 -12.15 13.79 18.87
C PRO A 461 -11.24 13.69 20.11
N PHE A 462 -10.95 12.47 20.54
CA PHE A 462 -9.92 12.16 21.52
C PHE A 462 -9.13 10.95 21.01
N PHE A 463 -7.92 11.19 20.49
CA PHE A 463 -7.14 10.18 19.77
C PHE A 463 -7.99 9.58 18.62
N ASN A 464 -8.24 8.26 18.63
CA ASN A 464 -9.12 7.58 17.66
C ASN A 464 -10.56 7.36 18.19
N PHE A 465 -10.92 8.00 19.30
CA PHE A 465 -12.22 7.88 19.97
C PHE A 465 -13.04 9.17 19.87
N LEU A 466 -14.35 9.04 20.06
CA LEU A 466 -15.21 10.18 20.37
C LEU A 466 -15.22 10.40 21.88
N ALA A 467 -15.22 11.64 22.31
CA ALA A 467 -15.31 12.01 23.72
C ALA A 467 -16.34 13.12 23.89
N ASP A 468 -17.41 12.84 24.63
CA ASP A 468 -18.35 13.87 25.06
C ASP A 468 -18.07 14.27 26.51
N LYS A 469 -18.90 15.11 27.12
CA LYS A 469 -18.73 15.56 28.50
C LYS A 469 -18.72 14.44 29.56
N ASP A 470 -19.26 13.25 29.25
CA ASP A 470 -19.49 12.18 30.21
C ASP A 470 -18.59 10.95 29.96
N TYR A 471 -18.39 10.54 28.70
CA TYR A 471 -17.70 9.29 28.34
C TYR A 471 -16.80 9.40 27.09
N ILE A 472 -15.87 8.43 27.01
CA ILE A 472 -15.12 8.09 25.81
C ILE A 472 -15.85 6.96 25.08
N TYR A 473 -15.91 7.01 23.75
CA TYR A 473 -16.63 6.06 22.89
C TYR A 473 -15.78 5.55 21.73
N SER A 474 -15.92 4.27 21.43
CA SER A 474 -15.48 3.63 20.18
C SER A 474 -16.70 3.29 19.33
N GLY A 475 -17.00 4.15 18.35
CA GLY A 475 -18.28 4.10 17.63
C GLY A 475 -19.44 4.31 18.60
N ALA A 476 -20.35 3.32 18.68
CA ALA A 476 -21.46 3.33 19.64
C ALA A 476 -21.12 2.72 21.01
N ASN A 477 -19.93 2.13 21.20
CA ASN A 477 -19.57 1.50 22.47
C ASN A 477 -18.92 2.51 23.42
N LYS A 478 -19.43 2.62 24.65
CA LYS A 478 -18.75 3.33 25.73
C LYS A 478 -17.46 2.59 26.10
N VAL A 479 -16.45 3.36 26.52
CA VAL A 479 -15.15 2.84 26.96
C VAL A 479 -14.97 3.09 28.45
N ILE A 480 -14.73 4.35 28.84
CA ILE A 480 -14.63 4.79 30.25
C ILE A 480 -15.21 6.20 30.40
N LYS A 481 -15.42 6.65 31.63
CA LYS A 481 -15.85 8.03 31.92
C LYS A 481 -14.80 9.05 31.46
N ASN A 482 -15.25 10.13 30.84
CA ASN A 482 -14.38 11.22 30.37
C ASN A 482 -14.08 12.22 31.50
N LYS A 483 -13.14 11.87 32.39
CA LYS A 483 -12.65 12.73 33.46
C LYS A 483 -11.12 12.74 33.50
N ASN A 484 -10.49 13.77 32.94
CA ASN A 484 -9.03 13.87 32.80
C ASN A 484 -8.40 12.62 32.17
N VAL A 485 -9.00 12.13 31.08
CA VAL A 485 -8.56 10.89 30.45
C VAL A 485 -7.20 11.06 29.77
N GLU A 486 -6.30 10.11 30.02
CA GLU A 486 -4.99 9.99 29.38
C GLU A 486 -4.85 8.60 28.75
N ILE A 487 -4.20 8.52 27.59
CA ILE A 487 -3.76 7.25 27.00
C ILE A 487 -2.30 7.02 27.39
N LEU A 488 -2.04 5.90 28.04
CA LEU A 488 -0.71 5.54 28.53
C LEU A 488 0.00 4.58 27.59
N ALA A 489 -0.74 3.68 26.93
CA ALA A 489 -0.20 2.74 25.96
C ALA A 489 -1.29 2.26 24.99
N VAL A 490 -0.87 1.92 23.77
CA VAL A 490 -1.68 1.22 22.77
C VAL A 490 -0.95 -0.05 22.37
N ILE A 491 -1.64 -1.18 22.33
CA ILE A 491 -1.05 -2.49 21.99
C ILE A 491 -1.91 -3.14 20.92
N THR A 492 -1.27 -3.54 19.83
CA THR A 492 -1.93 -4.21 18.71
C THR A 492 -2.42 -5.58 19.16
N GLY A 493 -3.74 -5.77 19.17
CA GLY A 493 -4.38 -7.06 19.39
C GLY A 493 -4.48 -7.85 18.09
N ASN A 494 -5.67 -8.37 17.81
CA ASN A 494 -5.89 -9.19 16.62
C ASN A 494 -5.85 -8.35 15.34
N ARG A 495 -5.30 -8.93 14.26
CA ARG A 495 -5.33 -8.40 12.90
C ARG A 495 -5.70 -9.55 11.96
N PRO A 496 -6.96 -9.65 11.50
CA PRO A 496 -7.36 -10.70 10.59
C PRO A 496 -6.60 -10.54 9.27
N GLY A 497 -5.82 -11.56 8.90
CA GLY A 497 -5.14 -11.60 7.60
C GLY A 497 -6.13 -11.86 6.45
N CYS A 498 -5.63 -11.99 5.22
CA CYS A 498 -6.45 -12.32 4.04
C CYS A 498 -7.00 -13.78 4.02
N GLY A 499 -7.22 -14.39 5.19
CA GLY A 499 -7.71 -15.76 5.37
C GLY A 499 -9.16 -15.82 5.89
N LEU A 500 -9.58 -17.00 6.36
CA LEU A 500 -10.90 -17.26 6.94
C LEU A 500 -11.00 -16.84 8.44
N ASP A 501 -10.06 -16.06 8.96
CA ASP A 501 -10.14 -15.56 10.34
C ASP A 501 -11.27 -14.54 10.45
N THR A 502 -12.33 -14.90 11.17
CA THR A 502 -13.50 -14.05 11.42
C THR A 502 -13.37 -13.25 12.71
N THR A 503 -12.26 -13.41 13.44
CA THR A 503 -12.01 -12.67 14.67
C THR A 503 -11.86 -11.18 14.35
N PRO A 504 -12.63 -10.29 14.98
CA PRO A 504 -12.54 -8.86 14.74
C PRO A 504 -11.14 -8.32 15.01
N SER A 505 -10.71 -7.31 14.26
CA SER A 505 -9.54 -6.52 14.62
C SER A 505 -9.71 -5.96 16.03
N SER A 506 -8.67 -6.02 16.85
CA SER A 506 -8.72 -5.53 18.21
C SER A 506 -7.45 -4.84 18.65
N ASP A 507 -7.58 -3.89 19.57
CA ASP A 507 -6.46 -3.16 20.19
C ASP A 507 -6.68 -3.00 21.68
N TYR A 508 -5.60 -3.11 22.45
CA TYR A 508 -5.61 -2.85 23.88
C TYR A 508 -5.19 -1.41 24.14
N TYR A 509 -5.87 -0.76 25.08
CA TYR A 509 -5.55 0.57 25.55
C TYR A 509 -5.33 0.53 27.06
N LEU A 510 -4.20 1.08 27.50
CA LEU A 510 -3.98 1.42 28.89
C LEU A 510 -4.39 2.88 29.08
N LEU A 511 -5.43 3.09 29.88
CA LEU A 511 -6.08 4.38 30.09
C LEU A 511 -5.96 4.78 31.56
N LYS A 512 -5.97 6.09 31.81
CA LYS A 512 -6.08 6.67 33.15
C LYS A 512 -7.16 7.74 33.12
N ASN A 513 -7.95 7.83 34.18
CA ASN A 513 -8.86 8.93 34.46
C ASN A 513 -8.87 9.21 35.98
N ASP A 514 -9.71 10.12 36.45
CA ASP A 514 -9.82 10.43 37.88
C ASP A 514 -10.22 9.22 38.75
N ASP A 515 -10.92 8.23 38.19
CA ASP A 515 -11.35 7.02 38.91
C ASP A 515 -10.21 6.00 39.06
N GLY A 516 -9.11 6.14 38.29
CA GLY A 516 -7.92 5.28 38.35
C GLY A 516 -7.44 4.78 36.98
N TYR A 517 -6.80 3.62 36.96
CA TYR A 517 -6.20 3.01 35.78
C TYR A 517 -7.09 1.91 35.20
N TRP A 518 -7.14 1.83 33.88
CA TRP A 518 -8.02 0.93 33.15
C TRP A 518 -7.28 0.24 32.01
N LEU A 519 -7.55 -1.05 31.81
CA LEU A 519 -7.22 -1.76 30.58
C LEU A 519 -8.50 -1.94 29.77
N ALA A 520 -8.48 -1.54 28.49
CA ALA A 520 -9.62 -1.71 27.59
C ALA A 520 -9.23 -2.51 26.34
N LEU A 521 -10.02 -3.51 25.96
CA LEU A 521 -9.98 -4.14 24.63
C LEU A 521 -11.01 -3.49 23.74
N ILE A 522 -10.56 -2.84 22.68
CA ILE A 522 -11.42 -2.25 21.67
C ILE A 522 -11.50 -3.22 20.49
N SER A 523 -12.70 -3.72 20.20
CA SER A 523 -12.99 -4.58 19.05
C SER A 523 -14.37 -4.21 18.48
N ASN A 524 -15.17 -5.17 18.01
CA ASN A 524 -16.60 -4.95 17.77
C ASN A 524 -17.38 -4.67 19.07
N VAL A 525 -16.90 -5.23 20.18
CA VAL A 525 -17.34 -4.93 21.56
C VAL A 525 -16.18 -4.34 22.36
N VAL A 526 -16.51 -3.63 23.44
CA VAL A 526 -15.51 -3.08 24.37
C VAL A 526 -15.52 -3.88 25.66
N ASN A 527 -14.36 -4.44 26.03
CA ASN A 527 -14.14 -5.07 27.34
C ASN A 527 -13.23 -4.17 28.18
N ILE A 528 -13.54 -4.00 29.46
CA ILE A 528 -12.74 -3.18 30.38
C ILE A 528 -12.39 -3.92 31.67
N LYS A 529 -11.22 -3.58 32.20
CA LYS A 529 -10.74 -4.01 33.52
C LYS A 529 -10.21 -2.82 34.29
N TYR A 530 -10.71 -2.63 35.51
CA TYR A 530 -10.15 -1.67 36.44
C TYR A 530 -8.86 -2.23 37.07
N LEU A 531 -7.78 -1.45 37.03
CA LEU A 531 -6.45 -1.84 37.52
C LEU A 531 -6.13 -1.24 38.90
N GLY A 532 -7.03 -0.42 39.45
CA GLY A 532 -6.82 0.29 40.71
C GLY A 532 -6.27 1.70 40.54
N ASN A 533 -5.94 2.33 41.67
CA ASN A 533 -5.45 3.72 41.73
C ASN A 533 -3.92 3.83 41.83
N LYS A 534 -3.22 2.70 41.96
CA LYS A 534 -1.77 2.71 42.07
C LYS A 534 -1.18 3.19 40.75
N PRO A 535 -0.22 4.13 40.76
CA PRO A 535 0.38 4.62 39.55
C PRO A 535 1.01 3.50 38.73
N ILE A 536 0.55 3.34 37.49
CA ILE A 536 1.19 2.46 36.48
C ILE A 536 2.20 3.30 35.68
N GLU A 537 2.80 4.28 36.34
CA GLU A 537 3.52 5.41 35.74
C GLU A 537 4.62 4.96 34.76
N GLY A 538 4.61 5.57 33.57
CA GLY A 538 5.78 6.24 32.95
C GLY A 538 7.09 5.50 32.64
N THR A 539 7.37 4.31 33.18
CA THR A 539 8.73 3.77 33.42
C THR A 539 9.24 2.77 32.39
N GLY A 540 8.74 2.85 31.16
CA GLY A 540 9.29 2.09 30.04
C GLY A 540 8.78 0.66 29.89
N ASN A 541 8.46 -0.05 30.98
CA ASN A 541 8.06 -1.46 30.90
C ASN A 541 6.62 -1.72 31.38
N ILE A 542 5.71 -1.92 30.43
CA ILE A 542 4.34 -2.42 30.66
C ILE A 542 4.23 -3.94 30.44
N GLY A 543 5.36 -4.62 30.26
CA GLY A 543 5.46 -6.08 30.13
C GLY A 543 4.84 -6.85 31.29
N THR A 544 4.73 -6.23 32.48
CA THR A 544 4.06 -6.82 33.65
C THR A 544 2.54 -6.92 33.50
N LEU A 545 1.93 -6.19 32.57
CA LEU A 545 0.50 -6.26 32.27
C LEU A 545 0.15 -7.38 31.29
N TYR A 546 1.16 -7.93 30.62
CA TYR A 546 1.01 -9.17 29.88
C TYR A 546 0.82 -10.29 30.89
N THR A 547 -0.06 -11.24 30.59
CA THR A 547 -0.06 -12.46 31.36
C THR A 547 1.33 -13.09 31.27
N PRO A 548 2.00 -13.38 32.40
CA PRO A 548 3.07 -14.36 32.38
C PRO A 548 2.50 -15.60 31.70
N PRO A 549 3.21 -16.26 30.76
CA PRO A 549 2.80 -17.58 30.32
C PRO A 549 2.56 -18.40 31.59
N ALA A 550 1.38 -19.02 31.69
CA ALA A 550 0.92 -19.66 32.92
C ALA A 550 2.06 -20.47 33.54
N ILE A 551 2.37 -20.26 34.82
CA ILE A 551 3.29 -21.15 35.54
C ILE A 551 2.62 -22.51 35.56
N ILE A 552 3.21 -23.47 34.86
CA ILE A 552 2.60 -24.78 34.61
C ILE A 552 2.74 -25.64 35.85
N ALA A 553 1.61 -25.93 36.50
CA ALA A 553 1.53 -27.06 37.41
C ALA A 553 1.82 -28.36 36.62
N PRO A 554 2.70 -29.26 37.10
CA PRO A 554 2.99 -30.51 36.41
C PRO A 554 1.74 -31.41 36.39
N GLY A 555 1.29 -31.85 35.20
CA GLY A 555 0.44 -33.04 35.12
C GLY A 555 -0.67 -33.15 34.05
N THR A 556 -0.96 -32.15 33.21
CA THR A 556 -2.17 -32.20 32.34
C THR A 556 -1.92 -32.39 30.83
N ILE A 557 -0.74 -32.81 30.38
CA ILE A 557 -0.47 -33.05 28.96
C ILE A 557 -0.53 -34.54 28.70
N ASP A 558 -1.43 -34.96 27.82
CA ASP A 558 -1.49 -36.34 27.33
C ASP A 558 -0.33 -36.54 26.35
N GLU A 559 0.70 -37.26 26.81
CA GLU A 559 1.93 -37.48 26.06
C GLU A 559 1.77 -38.29 24.78
N ASN A 560 0.63 -38.96 24.59
CA ASN A 560 0.36 -39.81 23.43
C ASN A 560 -0.58 -39.15 22.41
N LYS A 561 -1.27 -38.06 22.79
CA LYS A 561 -2.15 -37.30 21.90
C LYS A 561 -1.34 -36.56 20.83
N ILE A 562 -1.86 -36.58 19.59
CA ILE A 562 -1.39 -35.73 18.50
C ILE A 562 -2.19 -34.44 18.52
N TYR A 563 -1.51 -33.32 18.67
CA TYR A 563 -2.10 -32.00 18.78
C TYR A 563 -2.06 -31.28 17.43
N ASN A 564 -3.11 -30.54 17.08
CA ASN A 564 -3.10 -29.71 15.87
C ASN A 564 -2.39 -28.38 16.17
N THR A 565 -1.95 -27.66 15.13
CA THR A 565 -1.22 -26.40 15.29
C THR A 565 -1.97 -25.35 16.12
N VAL A 566 -3.30 -25.36 16.11
CA VAL A 566 -4.15 -24.45 16.89
C VAL A 566 -4.16 -24.76 18.40
N ASP A 567 -3.77 -25.98 18.78
CA ASP A 567 -3.72 -26.44 20.16
C ASP A 567 -2.34 -26.21 20.81
N LEU A 568 -1.36 -25.72 20.05
CA LEU A 568 0.04 -25.57 20.48
C LEU A 568 0.34 -24.15 20.94
N ASP A 569 1.12 -24.04 22.01
CA ASP A 569 1.63 -22.77 22.51
C ASP A 569 2.86 -22.30 21.71
N VAL A 570 3.70 -23.26 21.29
CA VAL A 570 4.82 -23.04 20.38
C VAL A 570 4.65 -23.94 19.17
N LEU A 571 4.56 -23.34 17.99
CA LEU A 571 4.46 -24.09 16.75
C LEU A 571 5.77 -24.84 16.46
N PRO A 572 5.71 -26.06 15.92
CA PRO A 572 6.90 -26.73 15.45
C PRO A 572 7.50 -25.94 14.28
N ASP A 573 8.83 -25.93 14.20
CA ASP A 573 9.56 -25.20 13.18
C ASP A 573 10.75 -26.02 12.65
N TYR A 574 11.19 -25.70 11.45
CA TYR A 574 12.41 -26.27 10.90
C TYR A 574 13.62 -25.59 11.53
N ASN A 575 14.71 -26.33 11.76
CA ASN A 575 15.93 -25.72 12.30
C ASN A 575 16.49 -24.68 11.31
N GLY A 576 16.57 -23.41 11.70
CA GLY A 576 16.88 -22.28 10.82
C GLY A 576 15.66 -21.67 10.10
N GLY A 577 14.44 -22.04 10.49
CA GLY A 577 13.17 -21.50 10.04
C GLY A 577 12.76 -21.89 8.61
N MET A 578 11.66 -21.30 8.15
CA MET A 578 11.08 -21.55 6.81
C MET A 578 12.06 -21.32 5.66
N ALA A 579 12.96 -20.34 5.78
CA ALA A 579 13.95 -20.04 4.75
C ALA A 579 14.97 -21.18 4.58
N ALA A 580 15.52 -21.70 5.70
CA ALA A 580 16.43 -22.84 5.67
C ALA A 580 15.76 -24.10 5.14
N ARG A 581 14.48 -24.31 5.51
CA ARG A 581 13.68 -25.41 4.97
C ARG A 581 13.51 -25.31 3.46
N ASN A 582 13.13 -24.15 2.93
CA ASN A 582 12.93 -23.95 1.50
C ASN A 582 14.23 -24.20 0.72
N LYS A 583 15.37 -23.71 1.24
CA LYS A 583 16.70 -23.96 0.68
C LYS A 583 17.07 -25.46 0.72
N PHE A 584 16.71 -26.17 1.79
CA PHE A 584 16.89 -27.62 1.87
C PHE A 584 16.06 -28.36 0.82
N VAL A 585 14.80 -27.97 0.63
CA VAL A 585 13.92 -28.54 -0.39
C VAL A 585 14.50 -28.28 -1.79
N GLU A 586 14.85 -27.04 -2.11
CA GLU A 586 15.42 -26.67 -3.42
C GLU A 586 16.69 -27.46 -3.78
N LYS A 587 17.56 -27.69 -2.79
CA LYS A 587 18.80 -28.46 -2.92
C LYS A 587 18.57 -29.96 -3.09
N ASN A 588 17.57 -30.52 -2.42
CA ASN A 588 17.39 -31.98 -2.32
C ASN A 588 16.28 -32.53 -3.22
N PHE A 589 15.37 -31.69 -3.70
CA PHE A 589 14.25 -32.05 -4.55
C PHE A 589 14.69 -32.14 -6.01
N LYS A 590 14.52 -33.33 -6.60
CA LYS A 590 14.76 -33.61 -8.01
C LYS A 590 13.42 -33.62 -8.73
N ALA A 591 13.15 -32.56 -9.48
CA ALA A 591 11.96 -32.51 -10.31
C ALA A 591 11.89 -33.78 -11.19
N PRO A 592 10.73 -34.46 -11.28
CA PRO A 592 10.55 -35.56 -12.20
C PRO A 592 10.87 -35.11 -13.63
N LYS A 593 11.42 -36.00 -14.46
CA LYS A 593 11.64 -35.68 -15.88
C LYS A 593 10.27 -35.60 -16.57
N ASP A 594 10.00 -34.46 -17.19
CA ASP A 594 8.96 -34.33 -18.20
C ASP A 594 9.61 -33.96 -19.54
N GLU A 595 9.00 -34.38 -20.64
CA GLU A 595 9.50 -34.34 -22.02
C GLU A 595 9.50 -32.91 -22.61
N GLY A 596 10.00 -31.91 -21.86
CA GLY A 596 10.30 -30.57 -22.39
C GLY A 596 9.49 -29.39 -21.86
N GLU A 597 8.62 -29.55 -20.85
CA GLU A 597 7.91 -28.42 -20.22
C GLU A 597 8.46 -28.02 -18.84
N ARG A 598 8.39 -26.71 -18.52
CA ARG A 598 8.79 -26.14 -17.22
C ARG A 598 7.81 -26.59 -16.14
N ILE A 599 8.28 -27.36 -15.16
CA ILE A 599 7.44 -27.92 -14.09
C ILE A 599 7.39 -26.95 -12.91
N GLN A 600 6.34 -26.13 -12.87
CA GLN A 600 6.01 -25.29 -11.73
C GLN A 600 4.74 -25.79 -11.05
N GLY A 601 4.79 -25.97 -9.73
CA GLY A 601 3.66 -26.55 -9.01
C GLY A 601 3.80 -26.50 -7.50
N LYS A 602 2.69 -26.77 -6.81
CA LYS A 602 2.60 -26.83 -5.35
C LYS A 602 2.25 -28.23 -4.90
N ILE A 603 3.03 -28.79 -3.97
CA ILE A 603 2.76 -30.08 -3.34
C ILE A 603 2.39 -29.82 -1.89
N TYR A 604 1.22 -30.28 -1.48
CA TYR A 604 0.71 -30.12 -0.12
C TYR A 604 0.98 -31.41 0.65
N LEU A 605 1.65 -31.29 1.79
CA LEU A 605 2.13 -32.40 2.60
C LEU A 605 1.56 -32.30 4.01
N TYR A 606 1.31 -33.44 4.61
CA TYR A 606 0.93 -33.62 6.00
C TYR A 606 1.90 -34.59 6.67
N PHE A 607 2.29 -34.32 7.91
CA PHE A 607 3.06 -35.26 8.72
C PHE A 607 2.93 -34.94 10.20
N ILE A 608 3.37 -35.87 11.05
CA ILE A 608 3.46 -35.69 12.50
C ILE A 608 4.91 -35.38 12.85
N ILE A 609 5.10 -34.34 13.65
CA ILE A 609 6.38 -34.00 14.27
C ILE A 609 6.36 -34.58 15.67
N GLU A 610 7.26 -35.53 15.92
CA GLU A 610 7.39 -36.23 17.19
C GLU A 610 8.08 -35.36 18.24
N LYS A 611 7.99 -35.77 19.51
CA LYS A 611 8.56 -35.03 20.66
C LYS A 611 10.07 -34.79 20.54
N ASP A 612 10.77 -35.67 19.83
CA ASP A 612 12.21 -35.57 19.59
C ASP A 612 12.57 -34.83 18.28
N GLY A 613 11.57 -34.27 17.59
CA GLY A 613 11.74 -33.57 16.32
C GLY A 613 11.77 -34.47 15.08
N THR A 614 11.65 -35.79 15.22
CA THR A 614 11.55 -36.68 14.05
C THR A 614 10.18 -36.54 13.37
N ILE A 615 10.12 -36.90 12.08
CA ILE A 615 8.89 -36.82 11.30
C ILE A 615 8.34 -38.24 11.08
N THR A 616 7.05 -38.43 11.34
CA THR A 616 6.33 -39.69 11.10
C THR A 616 5.01 -39.45 10.34
N ASN A 617 4.39 -40.53 9.85
CA ASN A 617 3.06 -40.53 9.25
C ASN A 617 2.88 -39.51 8.09
N GLN A 618 3.88 -39.44 7.22
CA GLN A 618 3.95 -38.54 6.07
C GLN A 618 2.88 -38.90 5.03
N LYS A 619 2.14 -37.90 4.54
CA LYS A 619 1.10 -38.05 3.53
C LYS A 619 1.16 -36.89 2.54
N VAL A 620 0.86 -37.19 1.27
CA VAL A 620 0.61 -36.17 0.25
C VAL A 620 -0.87 -35.84 0.29
N LEU A 621 -1.20 -34.59 0.60
CA LEU A 621 -2.58 -34.09 0.58
C LEU A 621 -3.01 -33.69 -0.84
N ARG A 622 -2.08 -33.14 -1.61
CA ARG A 622 -2.29 -32.76 -3.01
C ARG A 622 -0.96 -32.72 -3.77
N ASP A 623 -0.95 -33.37 -4.92
CA ASP A 623 0.19 -33.44 -5.85
C ASP A 623 -0.12 -32.60 -7.12
N TYR A 624 0.90 -32.01 -7.75
CA TYR A 624 0.76 -31.39 -9.07
C TYR A 624 0.97 -32.38 -10.22
N GLY A 625 1.42 -33.61 -9.96
CA GLY A 625 1.52 -34.70 -10.94
C GLY A 625 2.94 -35.25 -11.14
N TYR A 626 3.11 -36.11 -12.14
CA TYR A 626 4.41 -36.60 -12.63
C TYR A 626 5.28 -37.35 -11.59
N GLY A 627 4.68 -37.89 -10.52
CA GLY A 627 5.43 -38.53 -9.44
C GLY A 627 6.07 -37.55 -8.45
N SER A 628 5.71 -36.27 -8.51
CA SER A 628 6.30 -35.24 -7.65
C SER A 628 5.98 -35.43 -6.17
N GLY A 629 4.81 -36.00 -5.84
CA GLY A 629 4.44 -36.37 -4.47
C GLY A 629 5.36 -37.44 -3.88
N ALA A 630 5.75 -38.45 -4.66
CA ALA A 630 6.68 -39.49 -4.23
C ALA A 630 8.08 -38.90 -3.94
N GLU A 631 8.55 -38.00 -4.81
CA GLU A 631 9.79 -37.27 -4.59
C GLU A 631 9.71 -36.35 -3.36
N ALA A 632 8.57 -35.68 -3.14
CA ALA A 632 8.35 -34.83 -1.98
C ALA A 632 8.44 -35.63 -0.67
N LEU A 633 7.86 -36.83 -0.62
CA LEU A 633 7.99 -37.74 0.51
C LEU A 633 9.45 -38.19 0.71
N ARG A 634 10.19 -38.48 -0.37
CA ARG A 634 11.63 -38.81 -0.28
C ARG A 634 12.46 -37.66 0.30
N VAL A 635 12.15 -36.42 -0.05
CA VAL A 635 12.82 -35.22 0.49
C VAL A 635 12.43 -35.00 1.95
N LEU A 636 11.15 -35.15 2.29
CA LEU A 636 10.65 -35.02 3.65
C LEU A 636 11.33 -36.02 4.60
N ASN A 637 11.53 -37.27 4.15
CA ASN A 637 12.24 -38.31 4.92
C ASN A 637 13.74 -38.05 5.10
N LYS A 638 14.34 -37.19 4.28
CA LYS A 638 15.75 -36.76 4.44
C LYS A 638 15.91 -35.52 5.30
N MET A 639 14.82 -34.89 5.72
CA MET A 639 14.92 -33.68 6.53
C MET A 639 15.58 -33.99 7.88
N PRO A 640 16.43 -33.07 8.38
CA PRO A 640 16.92 -33.15 9.75
C PRO A 640 15.75 -33.02 10.74
N LYS A 641 16.02 -33.36 12.01
CA LYS A 641 15.06 -33.20 13.10
C LYS A 641 14.56 -31.75 13.16
N TRP A 642 13.24 -31.61 13.28
CA TRP A 642 12.55 -30.35 13.47
C TRP A 642 12.61 -29.93 14.94
N ILE A 643 12.33 -28.65 15.18
CA ILE A 643 12.01 -28.16 16.52
C ILE A 643 10.56 -28.60 16.79
N PRO A 644 10.32 -29.45 17.79
CA PRO A 644 8.98 -29.97 18.08
C PRO A 644 8.06 -28.86 18.60
N GLY A 645 6.76 -29.03 18.36
CA GLY A 645 5.75 -28.17 18.92
C GLY A 645 5.69 -28.32 20.43
N GLN A 646 5.28 -27.27 21.14
CA GLN A 646 5.20 -27.30 22.59
C GLN A 646 3.82 -26.87 23.06
N ILE A 647 3.34 -27.58 24.07
CA ILE A 647 2.25 -27.13 24.92
C ILE A 647 2.88 -26.98 26.29
N LYS A 648 2.70 -25.82 26.92
CA LYS A 648 3.14 -25.58 28.28
C LYS A 648 4.64 -25.90 28.46
N GLY A 649 5.48 -25.47 27.50
CA GLY A 649 6.94 -25.68 27.51
C GLY A 649 7.42 -27.14 27.38
N LYS A 650 6.51 -28.11 27.27
CA LYS A 650 6.84 -29.52 27.00
C LYS A 650 6.64 -29.81 25.53
N THR A 651 7.61 -30.51 24.94
CA THR A 651 7.54 -31.00 23.56
C THR A 651 6.43 -32.03 23.42
N VAL A 652 5.49 -31.82 22.50
CA VAL A 652 4.36 -32.71 22.24
C VAL A 652 4.39 -33.21 20.79
N ARG A 653 3.61 -34.25 20.50
CA ARG A 653 3.42 -34.74 19.13
C ARG A 653 2.47 -33.80 18.40
N SER A 654 2.87 -33.29 17.25
CA SER A 654 2.12 -32.25 16.55
C SER A 654 1.84 -32.62 15.10
N ALA A 655 0.58 -32.48 14.68
CA ALA A 655 0.21 -32.54 13.28
C ALA A 655 0.64 -31.26 12.56
N TYR A 656 1.31 -31.40 11.42
CA TYR A 656 1.82 -30.27 10.65
C TYR A 656 1.49 -30.44 9.16
N SER A 657 0.99 -29.38 8.53
CA SER A 657 0.72 -29.35 7.09
C SER A 657 1.52 -28.24 6.45
N THR A 658 2.09 -28.52 5.28
CA THR A 658 2.95 -27.55 4.59
C THR A 658 2.92 -27.70 3.08
N VAL A 659 3.49 -26.70 2.39
CA VAL A 659 3.53 -26.64 0.93
C VAL A 659 4.96 -26.56 0.44
N PHE A 660 5.34 -27.46 -0.46
CA PHE A 660 6.54 -27.31 -1.27
C PHE A 660 6.17 -26.60 -2.56
N VAL A 661 6.77 -25.43 -2.80
CA VAL A 661 6.61 -24.66 -4.03
C VAL A 661 7.82 -24.94 -4.91
N ILE A 662 7.61 -25.54 -6.07
CA ILE A 662 8.68 -25.87 -7.02
C ILE A 662 8.65 -24.84 -8.15
N GLN A 663 9.78 -24.16 -8.36
CA GLN A 663 9.97 -23.12 -9.37
C GLN A 663 11.23 -23.44 -10.20
N LYS A 664 11.24 -24.57 -10.92
CA LYS A 664 12.37 -24.95 -11.78
C LYS A 664 11.97 -25.01 -13.25
#